data_AF-A0AAW7CYZ0-F1
#
_entry.id   AF-A0AAW7CYZ0-F1
#
_cell.length_a   1.000
_cell.length_b   1.000
_cell.length_c   1.000
_cell.angle_alpha   90.00
_cell.angle_beta   90.00
_cell.angle_gamma   90.00
#
_symmetry.space_group_name_H-M   'P 1'
#
loop_
_entity.id
_entity.type
_entity.pdbx_description
1 polymer ?
#
loop_
_entity_poly.entity_id
_entity_poly.type
_entity_poly.pdbx_seq_one_letter_code
_entity_poly.pdbx_strand_id
1 'polypeptide(L)'
;MKLFSQNPDNRVKIKPMAYFLLLVFFYSCATLSPQQREYDASNAEIKRQSNDKIVHTYYFVGGLLEAKSQEEQAHLEQLTQVFNQADKTSTLVLLGDNIQKKQLKSESDFQLNTALNWAKQFKGETVFINGESEWKKGYEGIKDISKYLTANLEDKKALLPRKVCGFERLKINDETVLIVVDSQWYLENWDQQPNMNEDCDIKTREDFFDELRGEINKNQNKIVVLALHHPVYSTGNHGGYFSLHDHLYPLEAKIPLPFLGSLINYTRAVSGINTQDLQSKKYNALNKRLQTMAQMYENVVVVSGHERNLQYHEKDGVKQIVSGALGNLSPARAIEKGSFSAGQLGYATLEITADKSAFLHFYTFQNGGHQLTWRQQIFQPEMTSTDDYGIPTVDSTVASVYPEKWTQKSGFYRFLWGDHYRSTYGQPILAPVANLDSLKGGLTPLISGGGNQSLSLRLADKNGTQYVMRGVRKSVSRFLQTAVFRDNYVMESFDNTWAEGFIYDFYTTAHPYTPFIIGDLSKKVGIYHTNPELYYIPKQEALGAFNAKYGDELYMIEERPSEGHEEESFGNAAKIISTTDVIANLRKDEKYAVDQQMYLRARIFDMLIGDWDRHGDQWRWSEFKEGDQVIYRPVPRDRDQAFAKIDGALLSLIKKLPMLRHMQNYTEDFANPRWINHTAFPLDQYLLKSTTEADWITQAESIVRDLDDESIEQAFAKLPQEVQGEDVEHIKYVLKERKKKIADFVPKYYRELRKYVVLSGTDKKDVFLVNRMEDGSVHLVQNREKKSGQETVFEKTYNPQETKEIWIYGLNDEDTFIVQGSDKAKIKLRLIGGKNKDTFQIENNKKVVVYDYADKQNELTEVGKKTKHYFTNRYDLNNFNYEKLPLTVNMLLPNVGYNPEDGVKLGFLYSSKRLKFVQDPYAAKHTLKGFYSFNTKGVEAEYAGHFPNATNNWGFTLNARATSPNFAVNYYGIGNETHYFDEEMGDEYKRVRIESYSVSPGYKFEGKNGNSFEVNAVYQAMKVQDKANRFITSSPDLVDQKVFDFQQYGTIKATYDFQQYNNVANPTKGFAFHATMGWRTNLEDNKQNFPFLDAKVSFAHYLERSERLILATNFTYQTRLNSNYDFYHGATIGGNTNLRGFRPERFTGKTSFVQTTDLRFNAGQFTAGFIPMSYGVYAGFDYGRVWTPQESSSKWHNAYGAGLWVNAIEQATLHCSYFYSKDGGRFVFGLGFGF
;
A
#
# COMPACT_ATOMS: atom_id res chain seq x y z
N MET A 1 28.52 -35.95 31.89
CA MET A 1 28.74 -35.60 30.47
C MET A 1 30.26 -35.63 30.22
N LYS A 2 30.81 -36.81 29.92
CA LYS A 2 32.21 -37.01 29.49
C LYS A 2 32.16 -37.22 27.98
N LEU A 3 32.32 -36.15 27.22
CA LEU A 3 32.50 -36.19 25.77
C LEU A 3 33.84 -35.54 25.52
N PHE A 4 34.90 -36.35 25.42
CA PHE A 4 36.09 -36.18 24.59
C PHE A 4 37.10 -37.25 25.03
N SER A 5 37.11 -38.37 24.31
CA SER A 5 38.21 -39.34 24.33
C SER A 5 38.52 -39.74 22.90
N GLN A 6 39.72 -39.32 22.50
CA GLN A 6 40.70 -40.01 21.65
C GLN A 6 40.22 -40.75 20.41
N ASN A 7 40.51 -40.15 19.26
CA ASN A 7 40.94 -40.90 18.08
C ASN A 7 42.07 -40.09 17.39
N PRO A 8 43.34 -40.53 17.43
CA PRO A 8 44.46 -39.84 16.79
C PRO A 8 44.81 -40.58 15.50
N ASP A 9 44.05 -40.39 14.43
CA ASP A 9 44.57 -40.48 13.06
C ASP A 9 43.47 -40.17 12.04
N ASN A 10 43.41 -38.89 11.68
CA ASN A 10 43.18 -38.46 10.31
C ASN A 10 43.48 -36.97 10.28
N ARG A 11 44.69 -36.63 9.81
CA ARG A 11 45.04 -35.27 9.43
C ARG A 11 44.10 -34.86 8.30
N VAL A 12 42.95 -34.29 8.64
CA VAL A 12 42.11 -33.56 7.69
C VAL A 12 42.95 -32.37 7.25
N LYS A 13 43.56 -32.47 6.07
CA LYS A 13 44.11 -31.32 5.36
C LYS A 13 42.95 -30.33 5.24
N ILE A 14 43.00 -29.26 6.03
CA ILE A 14 42.09 -28.11 5.88
C ILE A 14 42.35 -27.58 4.46
N LYS A 15 41.43 -27.94 3.55
CA LYS A 15 41.56 -27.72 2.10
C LYS A 15 41.51 -26.22 1.77
N PRO A 16 42.01 -25.83 0.58
CA PRO A 16 41.82 -24.50 0.00
C PRO A 16 40.38 -23.97 0.02
N MET A 17 39.37 -24.82 0.24
CA MET A 17 37.97 -24.44 0.47
C MET A 17 37.74 -23.64 1.77
N ALA A 18 38.52 -23.88 2.83
CA ALA A 18 38.48 -23.05 4.04
C ALA A 18 39.16 -21.69 3.81
N TYR A 19 40.26 -21.67 3.04
CA TYR A 19 40.91 -20.42 2.61
C TYR A 19 40.04 -19.65 1.60
N PHE A 20 39.30 -20.34 0.74
CA PHE A 20 38.33 -19.75 -0.19
C PHE A 20 37.10 -19.23 0.57
N LEU A 21 36.58 -19.96 1.56
CA LEU A 21 35.52 -19.47 2.46
C LEU A 21 36.00 -18.25 3.27
N LEU A 22 37.23 -18.28 3.83
CA LEU A 22 37.84 -17.12 4.49
C LEU A 22 38.03 -15.94 3.52
N LEU A 23 38.51 -16.17 2.29
CA LEU A 23 38.67 -15.13 1.25
C LEU A 23 37.32 -14.55 0.79
N VAL A 24 36.27 -15.37 0.71
CA VAL A 24 34.89 -14.92 0.44
C VAL A 24 34.34 -14.11 1.63
N PHE A 25 34.68 -14.47 2.87
CA PHE A 25 34.38 -13.67 4.07
C PHE A 25 35.12 -12.32 4.08
N PHE A 26 36.33 -12.23 3.50
CA PHE A 26 37.12 -10.99 3.47
C PHE A 26 36.77 -10.02 2.32
N TYR A 27 35.99 -10.43 1.31
CA TYR A 27 35.68 -9.59 0.14
C TYR A 27 34.41 -8.71 0.29
N SER A 28 33.81 -8.60 1.49
CA SER A 28 32.40 -8.16 1.59
C SER A 28 31.98 -7.20 2.72
N CYS A 29 32.83 -6.82 3.67
CA CYS A 29 32.40 -5.99 4.80
C CYS A 29 32.29 -4.48 4.45
N ALA A 30 31.32 -3.79 5.05
CA ALA A 30 31.26 -2.33 5.05
C ALA A 30 32.48 -1.74 5.78
N THR A 31 32.94 -0.54 5.38
CA THR A 31 34.13 0.09 5.97
C THR A 31 33.90 1.56 6.33
N LEU A 32 34.75 2.11 7.20
CA LEU A 32 34.80 3.56 7.46
C LEU A 32 35.54 4.33 6.36
N SER A 33 36.50 3.68 5.68
CA SER A 33 37.26 4.31 4.60
C SER A 33 36.37 4.68 3.42
N PRO A 34 36.65 5.81 2.72
CA PRO A 34 35.96 6.16 1.49
C PRO A 34 36.06 5.05 0.42
N GLN A 35 34.96 4.79 -0.26
CA GLN A 35 34.86 3.85 -1.37
C GLN A 35 34.11 4.49 -2.54
N GLN A 36 34.51 4.11 -3.76
CA GLN A 36 33.80 4.45 -4.99
C GLN A 36 33.86 3.28 -5.96
N ARG A 37 32.79 3.05 -6.72
CA ARG A 37 32.73 1.98 -7.73
C ARG A 37 32.71 2.55 -9.15
N GLU A 38 33.78 2.26 -9.91
CA GLU A 38 34.06 2.79 -11.26
C GLU A 38 34.06 4.34 -11.29
N TYR A 39 35.25 4.92 -11.10
CA TYR A 39 35.50 6.35 -11.28
C TYR A 39 35.70 6.63 -12.78
N ASP A 40 34.77 7.34 -13.41
CA ASP A 40 35.05 7.90 -14.73
C ASP A 40 35.91 9.15 -14.55
N ALA A 41 37.21 9.02 -14.79
CA ALA A 41 38.17 10.10 -14.64
C ALA A 41 37.90 11.28 -15.58
N SER A 42 37.07 11.12 -16.62
CA SER A 42 36.62 12.22 -17.47
C SER A 42 35.74 13.25 -16.73
N ASN A 43 35.14 12.90 -15.59
CA ASN A 43 34.39 13.83 -14.71
C ASN A 43 35.31 14.69 -13.79
N ALA A 44 36.63 14.47 -13.80
CA ALA A 44 37.58 15.34 -13.11
C ALA A 44 37.79 16.69 -13.83
N GLU A 45 37.38 16.80 -15.10
CA GLU A 45 37.30 18.06 -15.85
C GLU A 45 35.85 18.33 -16.26
N ILE A 46 35.01 18.75 -15.30
CA ILE A 46 33.73 19.40 -15.66
C ILE A 46 34.14 20.70 -16.39
N LYS A 47 34.12 20.70 -17.72
CA LYS A 47 34.30 21.91 -18.54
C LYS A 47 33.05 22.76 -18.36
N ARG A 48 33.07 23.58 -17.30
CA ARG A 48 32.06 24.61 -17.04
C ARG A 48 31.84 25.43 -18.31
N GLN A 49 30.62 25.44 -18.87
CA GLN A 49 30.31 26.30 -20.01
C GLN A 49 30.12 27.73 -19.50
N SER A 50 30.18 28.74 -20.37
CA SER A 50 30.19 30.16 -19.96
C SER A 50 28.90 30.65 -19.27
N ASN A 51 27.87 29.80 -19.15
CA ASN A 51 26.59 30.06 -18.50
C ASN A 51 26.41 29.37 -17.12
N ASP A 52 27.48 28.82 -16.52
CA ASP A 52 27.53 28.13 -15.21
C ASP A 52 27.29 29.04 -13.97
N LYS A 53 26.33 29.95 -14.03
CA LYS A 53 25.95 30.74 -12.85
C LYS A 53 25.21 29.84 -11.86
N ILE A 54 25.82 29.58 -10.72
CA ILE A 54 25.16 28.95 -9.56
C ILE A 54 24.04 29.91 -9.10
N VAL A 55 22.81 29.41 -9.09
CA VAL A 55 21.63 30.16 -8.63
C VAL A 55 21.20 29.79 -7.22
N HIS A 56 21.59 28.60 -6.74
CA HIS A 56 21.31 28.15 -5.38
C HIS A 56 22.28 27.07 -4.90
N THR A 57 22.62 27.08 -3.61
CA THR A 57 23.43 26.03 -2.97
C THR A 57 22.73 25.46 -1.74
N TYR A 58 22.54 24.14 -1.70
CA TYR A 58 22.10 23.46 -0.48
C TYR A 58 23.30 22.93 0.30
N TYR A 59 23.26 23.07 1.62
CA TYR A 59 24.17 22.42 2.57
C TYR A 59 23.40 21.39 3.38
N PHE A 60 23.88 20.15 3.39
CA PHE A 60 23.20 19.01 4.01
C PHE A 60 24.02 18.43 5.15
N VAL A 61 23.46 18.46 6.35
CA VAL A 61 24.12 17.99 7.57
C VAL A 61 23.15 17.22 8.47
N GLY A 62 23.62 16.20 9.16
CA GLY A 62 22.81 15.37 10.05
C GLY A 62 23.64 14.68 11.12
N GLY A 63 22.99 14.23 12.19
CA GLY A 63 23.65 13.53 13.30
C GLY A 63 24.34 14.46 14.31
N LEU A 64 23.92 15.73 14.40
CA LEU A 64 24.51 16.72 15.32
C LEU A 64 24.47 16.26 16.78
N LEU A 65 23.42 15.56 17.21
CA LEU A 65 23.31 15.05 18.59
C LEU A 65 24.30 13.95 18.94
N GLU A 66 24.87 13.30 17.95
CA GLU A 66 25.86 12.23 18.14
C GLU A 66 27.27 12.78 18.32
N ALA A 67 27.52 14.05 17.96
CA ALA A 67 28.81 14.74 18.10
C ALA A 67 29.10 15.08 19.58
N LYS A 68 29.72 14.16 20.32
CA LYS A 68 29.92 14.28 21.78
C LYS A 68 31.38 14.33 22.21
N SER A 69 32.28 13.80 21.38
CA SER A 69 33.72 13.86 21.66
C SER A 69 34.27 15.25 21.37
N GLN A 70 35.39 15.58 22.01
CA GLN A 70 36.05 16.87 21.84
C GLN A 70 36.51 17.10 20.39
N GLU A 71 36.92 16.03 19.69
CA GLU A 71 37.30 16.07 18.28
C GLU A 71 36.09 16.38 17.38
N GLU A 72 34.96 15.68 17.57
CA GLU A 72 33.73 15.96 16.83
C GLU A 72 33.25 17.40 17.04
N GLN A 73 33.29 17.90 18.29
CA GLN A 73 32.91 19.28 18.61
C GLN A 73 33.81 20.31 17.94
N ALA A 74 35.13 20.07 17.86
CA ALA A 74 36.06 20.95 17.17
C ALA A 74 35.77 21.04 15.65
N HIS A 75 35.30 19.94 15.03
CA HIS A 75 34.88 19.96 13.63
C HIS A 75 33.59 20.76 13.40
N LEU A 76 32.69 20.84 14.39
CA LEU A 76 31.50 21.69 14.28
C LEU A 76 31.84 23.18 14.26
N GLU A 77 32.90 23.60 14.97
CA GLU A 77 33.42 24.97 14.90
C GLU A 77 33.97 25.30 13.51
N GLN A 78 34.68 24.36 12.86
CA GLN A 78 35.13 24.52 11.48
C GLN A 78 33.95 24.67 10.51
N LEU A 79 32.91 23.86 10.70
CA LEU A 79 31.70 23.94 9.88
C LEU A 79 30.95 25.26 10.06
N THR A 80 31.00 25.84 11.27
CA THR A 80 30.47 27.19 11.54
C THR A 80 31.14 28.23 10.64
N GLN A 81 32.46 28.12 10.40
CA GLN A 81 33.17 29.04 9.51
C GLN A 81 32.72 28.89 8.05
N VAL A 82 32.48 27.66 7.58
CA VAL A 82 31.92 27.39 6.23
C VAL A 82 30.55 28.07 6.09
N PHE A 83 29.68 27.89 7.08
CA PHE A 83 28.33 28.45 7.08
C PHE A 83 28.31 29.98 7.12
N ASN A 84 29.28 30.61 7.79
CA ASN A 84 29.42 32.07 7.82
C ASN A 84 29.86 32.67 6.47
N GLN A 85 30.50 31.85 5.62
CA GLN A 85 30.92 32.23 4.28
C GLN A 85 29.82 32.03 3.23
N ALA A 86 28.78 31.25 3.52
CA ALA A 86 27.65 31.06 2.61
C ALA A 86 26.94 32.39 2.31
N ASP A 87 26.38 32.49 1.10
CA ASP A 87 25.64 33.66 0.66
C ASP A 87 24.14 33.55 0.97
N LYS A 88 23.36 34.54 0.52
CA LYS A 88 21.90 34.56 0.72
C LYS A 88 21.16 33.60 -0.20
N THR A 89 21.79 33.13 -1.27
CA THR A 89 21.26 32.17 -2.25
C THR A 89 21.62 30.75 -1.85
N SER A 90 21.55 30.46 -0.55
CA SER A 90 21.92 29.18 0.02
C SER A 90 20.86 28.70 1.02
N THR A 91 20.74 27.38 1.18
CA THR A 91 19.87 26.78 2.20
C THR A 91 20.64 25.74 3.01
N LEU A 92 20.67 25.90 4.33
CA LEU A 92 21.17 24.90 5.25
C LEU A 92 20.04 23.97 5.67
N VAL A 93 20.18 22.68 5.42
CA VAL A 93 19.19 21.65 5.81
C VAL A 93 19.80 20.71 6.84
N LEU A 94 19.23 20.75 8.04
CA LEU A 94 19.58 19.91 9.19
C LEU A 94 18.70 18.65 9.19
N LEU A 95 19.24 17.52 8.73
CA LEU A 95 18.58 16.29 8.27
C LEU A 95 18.04 15.36 9.40
N GLY A 96 17.55 15.94 10.49
CA GLY A 96 17.08 15.22 11.68
C GLY A 96 18.20 14.80 12.64
N ASP A 97 17.80 14.41 13.85
CA ASP A 97 18.71 14.12 14.97
C ASP A 97 19.61 15.31 15.34
N ASN A 98 19.00 16.49 15.38
CA ASN A 98 19.65 17.76 15.68
C ASN A 98 19.35 18.24 17.10
N ILE A 99 18.10 18.10 17.55
CA ILE A 99 17.61 18.63 18.83
C ILE A 99 16.62 17.65 19.46
N GLN A 100 16.66 17.53 20.79
CA GLN A 100 15.67 16.80 21.59
C GLN A 100 15.01 17.72 22.62
N LYS A 101 13.73 17.48 22.93
CA LYS A 101 12.97 18.22 23.97
C LYS A 101 13.72 18.37 25.29
N LYS A 102 14.51 17.37 25.69
CA LYS A 102 15.30 17.39 26.93
C LYS A 102 16.29 18.56 26.97
N GLN A 103 16.91 18.90 25.85
CA GLN A 103 17.96 19.93 25.77
C GLN A 103 17.41 21.33 25.94
N LEU A 104 16.12 21.54 25.61
CA LEU A 104 15.45 22.84 25.75
C LEU A 104 15.42 23.38 27.20
N LYS A 105 15.75 22.54 28.20
CA LYS A 105 15.85 22.92 29.61
C LYS A 105 17.26 23.38 30.03
N SER A 106 18.26 23.23 29.18
CA SER A 106 19.66 23.46 29.49
C SER A 106 20.25 24.46 28.50
N GLU A 107 20.31 25.73 28.89
CA GLU A 107 20.89 26.80 28.07
C GLU A 107 22.39 26.60 27.79
N SER A 108 23.07 25.73 28.53
CA SER A 108 24.48 25.37 28.33
C SER A 108 24.70 24.16 27.41
N ASP A 109 23.64 23.60 26.79
CA ASP A 109 23.79 22.45 25.90
C ASP A 109 24.53 22.83 24.61
N PHE A 110 25.68 22.20 24.38
CA PHE A 110 26.60 22.56 23.29
C PHE A 110 25.98 22.36 21.90
N GLN A 111 25.31 21.23 21.67
CA GLN A 111 24.72 20.89 20.37
C GLN A 111 23.54 21.81 20.04
N LEU A 112 22.66 22.07 21.02
CA LEU A 112 21.55 23.02 20.86
C LEU A 112 22.07 24.42 20.52
N ASN A 113 23.05 24.92 21.26
CA ASN A 113 23.64 26.23 21.01
C ASN A 113 24.34 26.30 19.66
N THR A 114 25.01 25.23 19.24
CA THR A 114 25.65 25.13 17.92
C THR A 114 24.60 25.22 16.80
N ALA A 115 23.52 24.44 16.90
CA ALA A 115 22.42 24.49 15.94
C ALA A 115 21.77 25.89 15.84
N LEU A 116 21.47 26.52 16.98
CA LEU A 116 20.92 27.88 17.02
C LEU A 116 21.91 28.90 16.43
N ASN A 117 23.19 28.75 16.71
CA ASN A 117 24.23 29.63 16.20
C ASN A 117 24.34 29.52 14.67
N TRP A 118 24.35 28.31 14.12
CA TRP A 118 24.32 28.10 12.67
C TRP A 118 23.09 28.77 12.06
N ALA A 119 21.90 28.53 12.61
CA ALA A 119 20.68 29.13 12.08
C ALA A 119 20.67 30.67 12.14
N LYS A 120 21.29 31.28 13.16
CA LYS A 120 21.38 32.75 13.31
C LYS A 120 22.45 33.39 12.44
N GLN A 121 23.57 32.71 12.21
CA GLN A 121 24.72 33.26 11.47
C GLN A 121 24.68 32.94 9.98
N PHE A 122 23.96 31.89 9.57
CA PHE A 122 23.80 31.54 8.16
C PHE A 122 23.00 32.62 7.42
N LYS A 123 23.56 33.18 6.35
CA LYS A 123 22.96 34.32 5.62
C LYS A 123 21.74 33.93 4.78
N GLY A 124 21.66 32.66 4.38
CA GLY A 124 20.55 32.08 3.62
C GLY A 124 19.44 31.55 4.54
N GLU A 125 18.64 30.62 4.02
CA GLU A 125 17.58 29.98 4.82
C GLU A 125 18.12 28.77 5.58
N THR A 126 17.70 28.57 6.84
CA THR A 126 18.01 27.36 7.62
C THR A 126 16.74 26.58 7.91
N VAL A 127 16.76 25.29 7.60
CA VAL A 127 15.63 24.37 7.76
C VAL A 127 16.04 23.20 8.64
N PHE A 128 15.35 23.04 9.76
CA PHE A 128 15.39 21.85 10.60
C PHE A 128 14.33 20.86 10.11
N ILE A 129 14.71 19.59 9.99
CA ILE A 129 13.75 18.50 9.75
C ILE A 129 13.71 17.55 10.95
N ASN A 130 12.59 16.85 11.12
CA ASN A 130 12.42 15.89 12.22
C ASN A 130 13.10 14.55 11.92
N GLY A 131 13.88 14.04 12.88
CA GLY A 131 14.41 12.68 12.93
C GLY A 131 13.88 11.88 14.13
N GLU A 132 14.51 10.75 14.42
CA GLU A 132 14.12 9.89 15.55
C GLU A 132 14.17 10.64 16.89
N SER A 133 15.22 11.43 17.08
CA SER A 133 15.50 12.17 18.30
C SER A 133 14.45 13.23 18.60
N GLU A 134 14.06 14.04 17.62
CA GLU A 134 13.02 15.06 17.78
C GLU A 134 11.72 14.40 18.28
N TRP A 135 11.40 13.21 17.75
CA TRP A 135 10.20 12.43 18.07
C TRP A 135 10.26 11.65 19.39
N LYS A 136 11.38 11.64 20.14
CA LYS A 136 11.50 10.89 21.41
C LYS A 136 10.45 11.23 22.46
N LYS A 137 9.81 12.39 22.38
CA LYS A 137 8.71 12.82 23.27
C LYS A 137 7.36 12.93 22.55
N GLY A 138 7.23 12.27 21.40
CA GLY A 138 6.03 12.21 20.59
C GLY A 138 5.64 13.56 20.00
N TYR A 139 4.36 13.65 19.59
CA TYR A 139 3.76 14.84 19.00
C TYR A 139 4.01 16.13 19.80
N GLU A 140 3.82 16.08 21.12
CA GLU A 140 4.07 17.24 22.01
C GLU A 140 5.55 17.64 22.06
N GLY A 141 6.46 16.68 21.90
CA GLY A 141 7.89 16.97 21.78
C GLY A 141 8.22 17.83 20.57
N ILE A 142 7.63 17.49 19.42
CA ILE A 142 7.81 18.27 18.18
C ILE A 142 7.22 19.67 18.32
N LYS A 143 6.03 19.81 18.93
CA LYS A 143 5.42 21.14 19.17
C LYS A 143 6.30 22.01 20.06
N ASP A 144 6.87 21.45 21.12
CA ASP A 144 7.77 22.19 22.00
C ASP A 144 9.06 22.63 21.30
N ILE A 145 9.67 21.74 20.49
CA ILE A 145 10.85 22.09 19.69
C ILE A 145 10.50 23.18 18.67
N SER A 146 9.38 23.04 17.95
CA SER A 146 8.90 24.04 16.99
C SER A 146 8.68 25.41 17.64
N LYS A 147 8.02 25.45 18.81
CA LYS A 147 7.80 26.68 19.58
C LYS A 147 9.12 27.30 20.04
N TYR A 148 10.04 26.49 20.53
CA TYR A 148 11.35 26.96 20.98
C TYR A 148 12.18 27.55 19.84
N LEU A 149 12.26 26.86 18.69
CA LEU A 149 12.97 27.35 17.50
C LEU A 149 12.34 28.63 16.97
N THR A 150 10.99 28.69 16.87
CA THR A 150 10.28 29.90 16.44
C THR A 150 10.58 31.09 17.36
N ALA A 151 10.64 30.87 18.68
CA ALA A 151 10.92 31.93 19.64
C ALA A 151 12.39 32.41 19.58
N ASN A 152 13.34 31.52 19.29
CA ASN A 152 14.78 31.85 19.30
C ASN A 152 15.32 32.33 17.94
N LEU A 153 14.66 31.98 16.85
CA LEU A 153 15.07 32.32 15.48
C LEU A 153 14.14 33.33 14.80
N GLU A 154 13.00 33.65 15.43
CA GLU A 154 11.94 34.52 14.89
C GLU A 154 11.36 34.04 13.54
N ASP A 155 11.56 32.75 13.21
CA ASP A 155 11.06 32.13 12.00
C ASP A 155 10.10 30.97 12.32
N LYS A 156 8.85 31.11 11.88
CA LYS A 156 7.81 30.08 12.00
C LYS A 156 8.04 28.86 11.10
N LYS A 157 8.97 28.94 10.15
CA LYS A 157 9.34 27.88 9.22
C LYS A 157 10.69 27.23 9.54
N ALA A 158 11.31 27.59 10.67
CA ALA A 158 12.58 27.00 11.09
C ALA A 158 12.51 25.46 11.17
N LEU A 159 11.42 24.90 11.73
CA LEU A 159 11.19 23.45 11.75
C LEU A 159 10.10 23.06 10.74
N LEU A 160 10.46 22.16 9.82
CA LEU A 160 9.54 21.59 8.84
C LEU A 160 9.42 20.06 9.00
N PRO A 161 8.24 19.48 8.74
CA PRO A 161 6.97 20.14 8.44
C PRO A 161 6.38 20.87 9.65
N ARG A 162 5.71 22.00 9.42
CA ARG A 162 4.96 22.69 10.47
C ARG A 162 3.75 21.85 10.89
N LYS A 163 3.20 22.17 12.08
CA LYS A 163 1.99 21.53 12.62
C LYS A 163 2.10 20.00 12.78
N VAL A 164 3.33 19.46 12.83
CA VAL A 164 3.60 18.02 12.96
C VAL A 164 2.86 17.20 11.90
N CYS A 165 2.96 17.66 10.64
CA CYS A 165 2.31 17.04 9.48
C CYS A 165 3.30 16.14 8.72
N GLY A 166 2.78 15.30 7.81
CA GLY A 166 3.62 14.30 7.10
C GLY A 166 4.65 14.91 6.14
N PHE A 167 4.36 16.04 5.50
CA PHE A 167 5.31 16.78 4.67
C PHE A 167 4.95 18.26 4.55
N GLU A 168 5.90 19.08 4.10
CA GLU A 168 5.64 20.46 3.70
C GLU A 168 6.61 20.90 2.59
N ARG A 169 6.12 21.70 1.64
CA ARG A 169 6.93 22.34 0.60
C ARG A 169 7.43 23.71 1.06
N LEU A 170 8.73 23.95 0.90
CA LEU A 170 9.36 25.26 0.95
C LEU A 170 9.74 25.72 -0.48
N LYS A 171 9.17 26.85 -0.91
CA LYS A 171 9.53 27.49 -2.19
C LYS A 171 10.90 28.17 -2.02
N ILE A 172 11.83 27.85 -2.92
CA ILE A 172 13.19 28.41 -2.90
C ILE A 172 13.33 29.46 -4.01
N ASN A 173 13.38 29.04 -5.27
CA ASN A 173 13.42 29.94 -6.44
C ASN A 173 12.71 29.28 -7.63
N ASP A 174 13.01 29.71 -8.87
CA ASP A 174 12.35 29.19 -10.07
C ASP A 174 13.01 27.91 -10.61
N GLU A 175 14.25 27.64 -10.23
CA GLU A 175 15.03 26.47 -10.65
C GLU A 175 14.92 25.29 -9.68
N THR A 176 14.69 25.53 -8.38
CA THR A 176 14.65 24.48 -7.35
C THR A 176 13.55 24.66 -6.31
N VAL A 177 13.16 23.55 -5.69
CA VAL A 177 12.20 23.49 -4.57
C VAL A 177 12.67 22.49 -3.52
N LEU A 178 12.41 22.79 -2.25
CA LEU A 178 12.64 21.86 -1.14
C LEU A 178 11.30 21.30 -0.66
N ILE A 179 11.16 19.98 -0.65
CA ILE A 179 10.02 19.28 -0.04
C ILE A 179 10.55 18.50 1.15
N VAL A 180 10.11 18.85 2.35
CA VAL A 180 10.52 18.19 3.59
C VAL A 180 9.47 17.16 3.98
N VAL A 181 9.90 15.91 4.15
CA VAL A 181 9.06 14.79 4.57
C VAL A 181 9.46 14.36 5.98
N ASP A 182 8.48 14.34 6.90
CA ASP A 182 8.66 13.75 8.22
C ASP A 182 8.52 12.22 8.12
N SER A 183 9.62 11.58 7.76
CA SER A 183 9.66 10.11 7.68
C SER A 183 9.38 9.43 9.03
N GLN A 184 9.75 10.04 10.15
CA GLN A 184 9.48 9.46 11.48
C GLN A 184 7.99 9.54 11.84
N TRP A 185 7.28 10.62 11.48
CA TRP A 185 5.82 10.70 11.57
C TRP A 185 5.11 9.49 10.95
N TYR A 186 5.61 9.00 9.81
CA TYR A 186 5.05 7.82 9.15
C TYR A 186 5.33 6.53 9.95
N LEU A 187 6.53 6.39 10.53
CA LEU A 187 6.94 5.22 11.31
C LEU A 187 6.24 5.14 12.68
N GLU A 188 5.90 6.29 13.28
CA GLU A 188 5.26 6.39 14.59
C GLU A 188 4.02 5.51 14.73
N ASN A 189 3.79 5.02 15.95
CA ASN A 189 2.54 4.35 16.28
C ASN A 189 1.50 5.40 16.68
N TRP A 190 0.64 5.78 15.74
CA TRP A 190 -0.37 6.84 15.97
C TRP A 190 -1.35 6.53 17.11
N ASP A 191 -1.56 5.26 17.47
CA ASP A 191 -2.39 4.88 18.63
C ASP A 191 -1.76 5.26 19.98
N GLN A 192 -0.46 5.55 19.99
CA GLN A 192 0.29 6.01 21.17
C GLN A 192 0.50 7.53 21.15
N GLN A 193 -0.06 8.22 20.15
CA GLN A 193 0.11 9.65 19.92
C GLN A 193 -1.28 10.30 19.87
N PRO A 194 -1.90 10.63 21.02
CA PRO A 194 -3.31 11.03 21.06
C PRO A 194 -3.65 12.26 20.21
N ASN A 195 -2.72 13.20 20.11
CA ASN A 195 -2.89 14.45 19.36
C ASN A 195 -2.38 14.35 17.90
N MET A 196 -2.00 13.15 17.44
CA MET A 196 -1.50 12.93 16.09
C MET A 196 -2.43 13.52 15.03
N ASN A 197 -1.89 14.27 14.06
CA ASN A 197 -2.63 14.92 12.98
C ASN A 197 -3.80 15.81 13.45
N GLU A 198 -3.71 16.47 14.62
CA GLU A 198 -4.71 17.45 15.03
C GLU A 198 -4.68 18.65 14.10
N ASP A 199 -3.50 19.24 13.94
CA ASP A 199 -3.29 20.48 13.18
C ASP A 199 -2.97 20.25 11.67
N CYS A 200 -3.00 18.99 11.21
CA CYS A 200 -2.57 18.58 9.86
C CYS A 200 -3.76 18.12 9.01
N ASP A 201 -3.83 18.54 7.74
CA ASP A 201 -4.94 18.18 6.83
C ASP A 201 -4.88 16.70 6.40
N ILE A 202 -3.67 16.13 6.38
CA ILE A 202 -3.42 14.72 6.10
C ILE A 202 -3.86 13.90 7.31
N LYS A 203 -4.90 13.07 7.15
CA LYS A 203 -5.45 12.24 8.24
C LYS A 203 -5.11 10.76 8.07
N THR A 204 -4.70 10.32 6.89
CA THR A 204 -4.25 8.95 6.65
C THR A 204 -2.85 8.89 6.02
N ARG A 205 -2.23 7.72 6.08
CA ARG A 205 -0.95 7.47 5.38
C ARG A 205 -1.09 7.42 3.86
N GLU A 206 -2.28 7.11 3.33
CA GLU A 206 -2.50 7.16 1.87
C GLU A 206 -2.67 8.61 1.40
N ASP A 207 -3.41 9.44 2.16
CA ASP A 207 -3.52 10.90 1.92
C ASP A 207 -2.12 11.52 1.80
N PHE A 208 -1.18 11.10 2.67
CA PHE A 208 0.21 11.55 2.63
C PHE A 208 0.89 11.27 1.28
N PHE A 209 0.74 10.06 0.74
CA PHE A 209 1.34 9.70 -0.55
C PHE A 209 0.67 10.44 -1.71
N ASP A 210 -0.65 10.57 -1.68
CA ASP A 210 -1.39 11.26 -2.74
C ASP A 210 -1.06 12.75 -2.81
N GLU A 211 -1.03 13.43 -1.65
CA GLU A 211 -0.66 14.83 -1.55
C GLU A 211 0.82 15.06 -1.89
N LEU A 212 1.74 14.20 -1.42
CA LEU A 212 3.16 14.32 -1.74
C LEU A 212 3.42 14.15 -3.25
N ARG A 213 2.81 13.14 -3.87
CA ARG A 213 2.88 12.92 -5.32
C ARG A 213 2.33 14.12 -6.08
N GLY A 214 1.20 14.66 -5.64
CA GLY A 214 0.60 15.87 -6.18
C GLY A 214 1.57 17.05 -6.13
N GLU A 215 2.30 17.20 -5.03
CA GLU A 215 3.26 18.30 -4.84
C GLU A 215 4.54 18.13 -5.67
N ILE A 216 5.08 16.91 -5.80
CA ILE A 216 6.20 16.63 -6.72
C ILE A 216 5.80 16.98 -8.16
N ASN A 217 4.62 16.54 -8.60
CA ASN A 217 4.12 16.81 -9.95
C ASN A 217 3.96 18.31 -10.26
N LYS A 218 3.53 19.12 -9.27
CA LYS A 218 3.40 20.59 -9.43
C LYS A 218 4.76 21.28 -9.65
N ASN A 219 5.88 20.63 -9.31
CA ASN A 219 7.22 21.19 -9.38
C ASN A 219 8.14 20.46 -10.36
N GLN A 220 7.59 19.72 -11.33
CA GLN A 220 8.36 18.96 -12.32
C GLN A 220 9.34 19.78 -13.19
N ASN A 221 9.10 21.10 -13.32
CA ASN A 221 9.99 22.00 -14.05
C ASN A 221 11.16 22.53 -13.20
N LYS A 222 11.29 22.07 -11.95
CA LYS A 222 12.33 22.49 -10.99
C LYS A 222 13.12 21.27 -10.55
N ILE A 223 14.35 21.44 -10.08
CA ILE A 223 14.99 20.38 -9.30
C ILE A 223 14.23 20.26 -7.97
N VAL A 224 13.70 19.07 -7.70
CA VAL A 224 12.98 18.76 -6.47
C VAL A 224 13.96 18.09 -5.51
N VAL A 225 14.32 18.80 -4.45
CA VAL A 225 15.07 18.24 -3.33
C VAL A 225 14.07 17.69 -2.32
N LEU A 226 13.95 16.37 -2.25
CA LEU A 226 13.11 15.67 -1.30
C LEU A 226 13.92 15.31 -0.04
N ALA A 227 13.80 16.12 1.01
CA ALA A 227 14.54 15.95 2.26
C ALA A 227 13.75 15.17 3.30
N LEU A 228 14.33 14.11 3.84
CA LEU A 228 13.76 13.30 4.91
C LEU A 228 14.85 12.69 5.78
N HIS A 229 14.60 12.43 7.05
CA HIS A 229 15.61 11.83 7.90
C HIS A 229 16.05 10.42 7.44
N HIS A 230 15.09 9.55 7.10
CA HIS A 230 15.30 8.15 6.76
C HIS A 230 15.59 7.92 5.26
N PRO A 231 16.74 7.34 4.86
CA PRO A 231 17.07 7.10 3.45
C PRO A 231 16.14 6.10 2.74
N VAL A 232 15.87 6.32 1.45
CA VAL A 232 15.21 5.30 0.61
C VAL A 232 16.19 4.22 0.14
N TYR A 233 17.47 4.56 -0.03
CA TYR A 233 18.54 3.60 -0.27
C TYR A 233 19.66 3.80 0.74
N SER A 234 20.10 2.71 1.35
CA SER A 234 21.26 2.72 2.24
C SER A 234 22.07 1.45 2.12
N THR A 235 23.39 1.64 2.15
CA THR A 235 24.40 0.60 2.27
C THR A 235 25.18 0.67 3.59
N GLY A 236 24.59 1.30 4.60
CA GLY A 236 25.08 1.36 5.99
C GLY A 236 24.41 0.34 6.92
N ASN A 237 24.61 0.52 8.22
CA ASN A 237 24.13 -0.41 9.26
C ASN A 237 22.61 -0.53 9.30
N HIS A 238 21.85 0.57 9.11
CA HIS A 238 20.38 0.53 9.06
C HIS A 238 19.85 -0.07 7.74
N GLY A 239 20.68 -0.05 6.69
CA GLY A 239 20.50 -0.84 5.47
C GLY A 239 20.83 -2.34 5.62
N GLY A 240 21.39 -2.76 6.76
CA GLY A 240 21.78 -4.14 7.05
C GLY A 240 23.16 -4.53 6.52
N TYR A 241 24.05 -3.56 6.29
CA TYR A 241 25.44 -3.78 5.90
C TYR A 241 26.34 -3.49 7.09
N PHE A 242 27.15 -4.48 7.49
CA PHE A 242 27.94 -4.42 8.71
C PHE A 242 29.44 -4.58 8.41
N SER A 243 30.28 -4.00 9.25
CA SER A 243 31.72 -4.23 9.22
C SER A 243 32.11 -5.52 9.94
N LEU A 244 33.39 -5.93 9.78
CA LEU A 244 33.95 -7.01 10.60
C LEU A 244 33.89 -6.68 12.10
N HIS A 245 34.07 -5.41 12.46
CA HIS A 245 34.00 -4.96 13.84
C HIS A 245 32.60 -5.18 14.41
N ASP A 246 31.55 -4.80 13.69
CA ASP A 246 30.17 -5.01 14.12
C ASP A 246 29.85 -6.50 14.34
N HIS A 247 30.36 -7.38 13.48
CA HIS A 247 30.18 -8.83 13.61
C HIS A 247 30.89 -9.43 14.82
N LEU A 248 31.99 -8.83 15.27
CA LEU A 248 32.70 -9.25 16.47
C LEU A 248 32.09 -8.61 17.73
N TYR A 249 31.61 -7.37 17.63
CA TYR A 249 31.12 -6.57 18.74
C TYR A 249 29.69 -6.06 18.46
N PRO A 250 28.69 -6.96 18.47
CA PRO A 250 27.30 -6.62 18.15
C PRO A 250 26.56 -5.83 19.27
N LEU A 251 27.18 -5.69 20.44
CA LEU A 251 26.62 -5.03 21.63
C LEU A 251 27.46 -3.79 21.97
N GLU A 252 26.86 -2.82 22.67
CA GLU A 252 27.59 -1.64 23.17
C GLU A 252 28.75 -2.00 24.11
N ALA A 253 28.63 -3.14 24.81
CA ALA A 253 29.74 -3.71 25.56
C ALA A 253 30.80 -4.26 24.59
N LYS A 254 32.06 -3.85 24.76
CA LYS A 254 33.22 -4.30 23.96
C LYS A 254 33.64 -5.76 24.25
N ILE A 255 32.69 -6.67 24.30
CA ILE A 255 32.90 -8.11 24.49
C ILE A 255 32.84 -8.78 23.11
N PRO A 256 33.91 -9.42 22.63
CA PRO A 256 33.90 -10.10 21.35
C PRO A 256 33.02 -11.36 21.41
N LEU A 257 32.03 -11.44 20.53
CA LEU A 257 31.10 -12.55 20.40
C LEU A 257 31.20 -13.15 18.99
N PRO A 258 32.30 -13.87 18.66
CA PRO A 258 32.45 -14.47 17.33
C PRO A 258 31.30 -15.44 17.05
N PHE A 259 30.85 -15.50 15.79
CA PHE A 259 29.68 -16.25 15.31
C PHE A 259 28.33 -15.74 15.83
N LEU A 260 28.18 -15.49 17.14
CA LEU A 260 26.96 -14.96 17.74
C LEU A 260 26.68 -13.53 17.28
N GLY A 261 27.69 -12.67 17.18
CA GLY A 261 27.53 -11.33 16.63
C GLY A 261 27.21 -11.31 15.15
N SER A 262 27.79 -12.23 14.37
CA SER A 262 27.36 -12.47 12.98
C SER A 262 25.90 -12.91 12.90
N LEU A 263 25.45 -13.80 13.78
CA LEU A 263 24.05 -14.24 13.83
C LEU A 263 23.11 -13.09 14.21
N ILE A 264 23.48 -12.26 15.20
CA ILE A 264 22.68 -11.09 15.63
C ILE A 264 22.55 -10.09 14.48
N ASN A 265 23.66 -9.67 13.88
CA ASN A 265 23.65 -8.68 12.80
C ASN A 265 22.99 -9.22 11.53
N TYR A 266 23.21 -10.50 11.20
CA TYR A 266 22.50 -11.14 10.11
C TYR A 266 20.99 -11.16 10.37
N THR A 267 20.57 -11.56 11.57
CA THR A 267 19.16 -11.54 11.97
C THR A 267 18.59 -10.12 11.88
N ARG A 268 19.31 -9.10 12.37
CA ARG A 268 18.90 -7.69 12.23
C ARG A 268 18.73 -7.30 10.76
N ALA A 269 19.72 -7.59 9.91
CA ALA A 269 19.69 -7.30 8.47
C ALA A 269 18.49 -7.90 7.75
N VAL A 270 18.03 -9.11 8.13
CA VAL A 270 16.94 -9.81 7.42
C VAL A 270 15.58 -9.71 8.09
N SER A 271 15.51 -9.40 9.39
CA SER A 271 14.27 -9.46 10.16
C SER A 271 13.51 -8.14 10.23
N GLY A 272 14.18 -6.99 10.16
CA GLY A 272 13.52 -5.69 10.33
C GLY A 272 12.83 -5.51 11.68
N ILE A 273 13.32 -6.19 12.74
CA ILE A 273 12.75 -6.11 14.10
C ILE A 273 12.80 -4.69 14.66
N ASN A 274 13.85 -3.93 14.34
CA ASN A 274 13.93 -2.52 14.67
C ASN A 274 13.16 -1.70 13.64
N THR A 275 12.23 -0.85 14.09
CA THR A 275 11.45 0.03 13.22
C THR A 275 12.31 1.02 12.43
N GLN A 276 13.50 1.33 12.96
CA GLN A 276 14.50 2.23 12.37
C GLN A 276 15.39 1.54 11.31
N ASP A 277 15.27 0.23 11.12
CA ASP A 277 15.99 -0.46 10.04
C ASP A 277 15.11 -0.50 8.77
N LEU A 278 15.74 -0.33 7.60
CA LEU A 278 15.06 -0.23 6.30
C LEU A 278 14.18 -1.45 5.97
N GLN A 279 14.52 -2.61 6.55
CA GLN A 279 13.80 -3.86 6.38
C GLN A 279 12.57 -3.97 7.28
N SER A 280 12.30 -3.03 8.18
CA SER A 280 11.09 -3.05 9.00
C SER A 280 9.84 -2.88 8.14
N LYS A 281 8.72 -3.46 8.58
CA LYS A 281 7.48 -3.47 7.78
C LYS A 281 7.00 -2.08 7.37
N LYS A 282 6.98 -1.12 8.30
CA LYS A 282 6.51 0.25 8.02
C LYS A 282 7.51 1.04 7.19
N TYR A 283 8.80 0.95 7.51
CA TYR A 283 9.84 1.68 6.79
C TYR A 283 9.97 1.14 5.37
N ASN A 284 9.95 -0.17 5.18
CA ASN A 284 9.94 -0.76 3.84
C ASN A 284 8.74 -0.30 2.99
N ALA A 285 7.54 -0.19 3.58
CA ALA A 285 6.36 0.32 2.89
C ALA A 285 6.49 1.81 2.50
N LEU A 286 6.99 2.66 3.41
CA LEU A 286 7.31 4.06 3.11
C LEU A 286 8.31 4.16 1.96
N ASN A 287 9.40 3.40 2.09
CA ASN A 287 10.51 3.41 1.18
C ASN A 287 10.09 3.03 -0.24
N LYS A 288 9.41 1.89 -0.42
CA LYS A 288 8.93 1.42 -1.73
C LYS A 288 8.09 2.47 -2.46
N ARG A 289 7.16 3.12 -1.75
CA ARG A 289 6.31 4.19 -2.28
C ARG A 289 7.11 5.43 -2.65
N LEU A 290 8.04 5.88 -1.80
CA LEU A 290 8.90 7.04 -2.07
C LEU A 290 9.84 6.78 -3.26
N GLN A 291 10.47 5.60 -3.35
CA GLN A 291 11.28 5.19 -4.49
C GLN A 291 10.46 5.24 -5.78
N THR A 292 9.29 4.58 -5.79
CA THR A 292 8.42 4.54 -6.96
C THR A 292 8.02 5.94 -7.42
N MET A 293 7.67 6.85 -6.49
CA MET A 293 7.35 8.23 -6.84
C MET A 293 8.55 9.00 -7.38
N ALA A 294 9.74 8.83 -6.79
CA ALA A 294 10.95 9.48 -7.28
C ALA A 294 11.35 8.98 -8.69
N GLN A 295 11.16 7.69 -8.99
CA GLN A 295 11.45 7.09 -10.30
C GLN A 295 10.59 7.63 -11.43
N MET A 296 9.39 8.15 -11.12
CA MET A 296 8.51 8.75 -12.14
C MET A 296 9.03 10.07 -12.70
N TYR A 297 10.04 10.68 -12.08
CA TYR A 297 10.51 12.03 -12.40
C TYR A 297 12.04 12.08 -12.47
N GLU A 298 12.58 12.59 -13.56
CA GLU A 298 14.03 12.69 -13.77
C GLU A 298 14.68 13.84 -12.99
N ASN A 299 13.88 14.75 -12.41
CA ASN A 299 14.29 15.98 -11.73
C ASN A 299 14.24 15.89 -10.18
N VAL A 300 14.09 14.69 -9.61
CA VAL A 300 13.98 14.47 -8.16
C VAL A 300 15.27 13.90 -7.58
N VAL A 301 15.78 14.52 -6.50
CA VAL A 301 16.88 13.98 -5.68
C VAL A 301 16.42 13.85 -4.23
N VAL A 302 16.71 12.70 -3.63
CA VAL A 302 16.36 12.39 -2.25
C VAL A 302 17.57 12.64 -1.35
N VAL A 303 17.37 13.28 -0.19
CA VAL A 303 18.46 13.56 0.77
C VAL A 303 18.07 13.18 2.19
N SER A 304 19.01 12.58 2.94
CA SER A 304 18.73 12.03 4.28
C SER A 304 19.90 11.97 5.25
N GLY A 305 19.62 11.81 6.55
CA GLY A 305 20.60 11.93 7.64
C GLY A 305 20.63 10.79 8.66
N HIS A 306 19.80 9.74 8.52
CA HIS A 306 19.68 8.66 9.52
C HIS A 306 20.93 7.79 9.64
N GLU A 307 21.62 7.54 8.53
CA GLU A 307 22.86 6.77 8.53
C GLU A 307 24.04 7.67 8.94
N ARG A 308 24.92 7.14 9.78
CA ARG A 308 26.01 7.92 10.39
C ARG A 308 27.27 7.92 9.52
N ASN A 309 27.10 8.28 8.26
CA ASN A 309 28.11 8.26 7.20
C ASN A 309 27.65 9.12 6.02
N LEU A 310 28.49 9.22 5.00
CA LEU A 310 28.20 9.89 3.73
C LEU A 310 27.99 8.83 2.65
N GLN A 311 26.93 8.95 1.86
CA GLN A 311 26.66 8.03 0.74
C GLN A 311 26.01 8.75 -0.44
N TYR A 312 26.34 8.30 -1.65
CA TYR A 312 25.56 8.60 -2.85
C TYR A 312 25.19 7.30 -3.56
N HIS A 313 23.90 7.16 -3.86
CA HIS A 313 23.35 6.09 -4.66
C HIS A 313 22.63 6.65 -5.87
N GLU A 314 22.87 6.04 -7.02
CA GLU A 314 22.03 6.17 -8.20
C GLU A 314 21.61 4.77 -8.62
N LYS A 315 20.37 4.41 -8.28
CA LYS A 315 19.82 3.07 -8.50
C LYS A 315 18.43 3.18 -9.10
N ASP A 316 18.21 2.49 -10.22
CA ASP A 316 16.93 2.42 -10.91
C ASP A 316 16.30 3.81 -11.16
N GLY A 317 17.13 4.82 -11.49
CA GLY A 317 16.72 6.21 -11.71
C GLY A 317 16.63 7.11 -10.46
N VAL A 318 16.60 6.53 -9.25
CA VAL A 318 16.55 7.29 -8.00
C VAL A 318 17.95 7.76 -7.60
N LYS A 319 18.07 9.07 -7.34
CA LYS A 319 19.29 9.69 -6.82
C LYS A 319 19.12 9.95 -5.32
N GLN A 320 19.94 9.30 -4.48
CA GLN A 320 19.88 9.40 -3.02
C GLN A 320 21.21 9.91 -2.47
N ILE A 321 21.14 10.95 -1.65
CA ILE A 321 22.24 11.55 -0.90
C ILE A 321 22.05 11.23 0.58
N VAL A 322 23.08 10.72 1.25
CA VAL A 322 23.11 10.50 2.69
C VAL A 322 24.19 11.38 3.30
N SER A 323 23.83 12.20 4.29
CA SER A 323 24.74 13.14 4.97
C SER A 323 24.44 13.21 6.47
N GLY A 324 24.67 12.10 7.20
CA GLY A 324 24.44 11.99 8.65
C GLY A 324 25.72 11.89 9.49
N ALA A 325 26.85 12.36 8.96
CA ALA A 325 28.19 12.05 9.46
C ALA A 325 28.77 13.13 10.40
N LEU A 326 27.97 13.76 11.26
CA LEU A 326 28.51 14.73 12.22
C LEU A 326 29.04 14.11 13.53
N GLY A 327 28.72 12.85 13.83
CA GLY A 327 29.25 12.14 14.99
C GLY A 327 28.90 10.66 15.02
N ASN A 328 29.59 9.89 15.86
CA ASN A 328 29.36 8.46 16.10
C ASN A 328 29.27 7.61 14.82
N LEU A 329 30.34 7.70 14.00
CA LEU A 329 30.40 7.17 12.64
C LEU A 329 30.10 5.67 12.53
N SER A 330 29.47 5.29 11.42
CA SER A 330 29.17 3.91 11.06
C SER A 330 29.75 3.55 9.69
N PRO A 331 30.09 2.28 9.44
CA PRO A 331 30.62 1.84 8.16
C PRO A 331 29.54 1.85 7.05
N ALA A 332 29.97 2.02 5.80
CA ALA A 332 29.11 1.95 4.61
C ALA A 332 29.86 1.27 3.44
N ARG A 333 29.17 1.08 2.30
CA ARG A 333 29.75 0.42 1.13
C ARG A 333 29.24 1.00 -0.20
N ALA A 334 30.14 1.38 -1.10
CA ALA A 334 29.78 1.72 -2.48
C ALA A 334 29.47 0.44 -3.29
N ILE A 335 28.18 0.21 -3.60
CA ILE A 335 27.71 -0.99 -4.30
C ILE A 335 27.38 -0.70 -5.75
N GLU A 336 26.60 0.32 -6.11
CA GLU A 336 26.21 0.56 -7.51
C GLU A 336 27.34 1.23 -8.32
N LYS A 337 27.29 1.14 -9.65
CA LYS A 337 28.21 1.90 -10.51
C LYS A 337 27.98 3.40 -10.29
N GLY A 338 29.04 4.19 -10.13
CA GLY A 338 28.94 5.62 -9.81
C GLY A 338 28.61 5.94 -8.34
N SER A 339 28.33 4.93 -7.49
CA SER A 339 28.06 5.16 -6.07
C SER A 339 29.32 5.54 -5.29
N PHE A 340 29.11 6.28 -4.20
CA PHE A 340 30.14 6.71 -3.26
C PHE A 340 29.71 6.41 -1.82
N SER A 341 30.67 6.10 -0.94
CA SER A 341 30.41 5.99 0.50
C SER A 341 31.64 6.38 1.32
N ALA A 342 31.48 7.07 2.44
CA ALA A 342 32.54 7.35 3.40
C ALA A 342 32.01 7.38 4.84
N GLY A 343 32.59 6.58 5.73
CA GLY A 343 32.35 6.65 7.18
C GLY A 343 33.34 7.60 7.85
N GLN A 344 33.33 8.87 7.44
CA GLN A 344 34.20 9.94 7.94
C GLN A 344 33.36 11.17 8.31
N LEU A 345 33.82 11.97 9.26
CA LEU A 345 33.12 13.20 9.64
C LEU A 345 33.07 14.17 8.45
N GLY A 346 31.89 14.69 8.13
CA GLY A 346 31.72 15.52 6.94
C GLY A 346 30.28 15.92 6.63
N TYR A 347 30.10 16.53 5.46
CA TYR A 347 28.81 17.04 4.98
C TYR A 347 28.73 17.00 3.44
N ALA A 348 27.54 17.25 2.90
CA ALA A 348 27.31 17.32 1.46
C ALA A 348 26.81 18.71 1.04
N THR A 349 27.14 19.12 -0.19
CA THR A 349 26.53 20.30 -0.84
C THR A 349 25.97 19.94 -2.20
N LEU A 350 24.90 20.62 -2.60
CA LEU A 350 24.30 20.53 -3.93
C LEU A 350 24.20 21.93 -4.53
N GLU A 351 24.99 22.17 -5.56
CA GLU A 351 25.00 23.43 -6.33
C GLU A 351 24.05 23.29 -7.52
N ILE A 352 23.16 24.26 -7.71
CA ILE A 352 22.18 24.29 -8.80
C ILE A 352 22.47 25.50 -9.68
N THR A 353 22.51 25.28 -11.00
CA THR A 353 22.78 26.31 -12.01
C THR A 353 21.49 26.80 -12.67
N ALA A 354 21.58 27.94 -13.36
CA ALA A 354 20.43 28.57 -14.02
C ALA A 354 19.78 27.70 -15.13
N ASP A 355 20.52 26.78 -15.73
CA ASP A 355 20.05 25.81 -16.72
C ASP A 355 19.54 24.49 -16.08
N LYS A 356 19.37 24.48 -14.75
CA LYS A 356 18.89 23.35 -13.94
C LYS A 356 19.78 22.11 -13.99
N SER A 357 21.06 22.27 -14.29
CA SER A 357 22.06 21.26 -13.94
C SER A 357 22.35 21.28 -12.42
N ALA A 358 22.86 20.17 -11.87
CA ALA A 358 23.21 20.11 -10.45
C ALA A 358 24.48 19.31 -10.16
N PHE A 359 25.30 19.84 -9.26
CA PHE A 359 26.58 19.28 -8.86
C PHE A 359 26.60 18.96 -7.36
N LEU A 360 26.77 17.68 -7.06
CA LEU A 360 26.89 17.16 -5.71
C LEU A 360 28.36 17.12 -5.30
N HIS A 361 28.65 17.59 -4.08
CA HIS A 361 29.98 17.54 -3.47
C HIS A 361 29.90 16.94 -2.06
N PHE A 362 30.84 16.07 -1.70
CA PHE A 362 31.06 15.64 -0.32
C PHE A 362 32.37 16.21 0.21
N TYR A 363 32.29 16.81 1.40
CA TYR A 363 33.43 17.32 2.14
C TYR A 363 33.65 16.50 3.40
N THR A 364 34.90 16.12 3.67
CA THR A 364 35.28 15.44 4.92
C THR A 364 36.30 16.26 5.69
N PHE A 365 36.28 16.19 7.01
CA PHE A 365 37.25 16.90 7.84
C PHE A 365 38.57 16.12 7.95
N GLN A 366 39.68 16.79 7.67
CA GLN A 366 41.05 16.27 7.82
C GLN A 366 42.02 17.40 8.22
N ASN A 367 42.99 17.11 9.09
CA ASN A 367 44.10 18.02 9.44
C ASN A 367 43.67 19.43 9.90
N GLY A 368 42.56 19.56 10.64
CA GLY A 368 42.09 20.86 11.13
C GLY A 368 41.33 21.71 10.11
N GLY A 369 40.97 21.15 8.96
CA GLY A 369 40.11 21.78 7.96
C GLY A 369 39.15 20.77 7.30
N HIS A 370 38.44 21.22 6.27
CA HIS A 370 37.59 20.38 5.42
C HIS A 370 38.17 20.31 4.01
N GLN A 371 38.05 19.15 3.37
CA GLN A 371 38.50 18.95 1.99
C GLN A 371 37.40 18.30 1.16
N LEU A 372 37.36 18.64 -0.14
CA LEU A 372 36.49 17.98 -1.10
C LEU A 372 36.99 16.55 -1.34
N THR A 373 36.18 15.57 -0.97
CA THR A 373 36.54 14.13 -1.07
C THR A 373 35.92 13.47 -2.28
N TRP A 374 34.76 13.96 -2.74
CA TRP A 374 34.08 13.42 -3.91
C TRP A 374 33.13 14.45 -4.54
N ARG A 375 32.95 14.38 -5.85
CA ARG A 375 31.99 15.22 -6.59
C ARG A 375 31.39 14.49 -7.79
N GLN A 376 30.15 14.83 -8.15
CA GLN A 376 29.47 14.32 -9.34
C GLN A 376 28.42 15.31 -9.85
N GLN A 377 28.28 15.44 -11.17
CA GLN A 377 27.11 16.06 -11.77
C GLN A 377 25.96 15.06 -11.77
N ILE A 378 24.88 15.36 -11.04
CA ILE A 378 23.76 14.44 -10.85
C ILE A 378 22.54 14.83 -11.67
N PHE A 379 22.45 16.08 -12.16
CA PHE A 379 21.45 16.49 -13.15
C PHE A 379 22.13 17.15 -14.34
N GLN A 380 21.69 16.78 -15.53
CA GLN A 380 22.13 17.38 -16.80
C GLN A 380 21.36 18.68 -17.06
N PRO A 381 21.94 19.63 -17.81
CA PRO A 381 21.23 20.85 -18.19
C PRO A 381 19.96 20.53 -18.98
N GLU A 382 18.90 21.31 -18.75
CA GLU A 382 17.62 21.14 -19.43
C GLU A 382 17.80 21.38 -20.95
N MET A 383 17.66 20.33 -21.75
CA MET A 383 17.78 20.45 -23.21
C MET A 383 16.57 21.22 -23.76
N THR A 384 16.82 22.38 -24.36
CA THR A 384 15.85 23.01 -25.28
C THR A 384 15.91 22.22 -26.58
N SER A 385 14.78 21.63 -27.00
CA SER A 385 14.66 20.97 -28.30
C SER A 385 15.14 21.92 -29.40
N THR A 386 16.25 21.58 -30.08
CA THR A 386 16.83 22.34 -31.19
C THR A 386 16.28 21.93 -32.56
N ASP A 387 15.30 21.03 -32.61
CA ASP A 387 14.65 20.65 -33.86
C ASP A 387 13.72 21.80 -34.31
N ASP A 388 13.96 22.31 -35.51
CA ASP A 388 13.11 23.29 -36.20
C ASP A 388 11.81 22.60 -36.65
N TYR A 389 10.78 22.69 -35.82
CA TYR A 389 9.44 22.17 -36.11
C TYR A 389 8.60 23.27 -36.75
N GLY A 390 8.47 23.23 -38.08
CA GLY A 390 7.69 24.23 -38.82
C GLY A 390 6.22 24.35 -38.40
N ILE A 391 5.61 25.49 -38.73
CA ILE A 391 4.20 25.78 -38.46
C ILE A 391 3.29 24.76 -39.16
N PRO A 392 2.25 24.21 -38.50
CA PRO A 392 1.27 23.34 -39.15
C PRO A 392 0.64 24.05 -40.37
N THR A 393 0.72 23.45 -41.55
CA THR A 393 0.27 24.07 -42.83
C THR A 393 -1.07 23.57 -43.35
N VAL A 394 -1.70 22.62 -42.66
CA VAL A 394 -2.99 22.01 -43.04
C VAL A 394 -4.03 22.29 -41.96
N ASP A 395 -5.27 22.57 -42.36
CA ASP A 395 -6.36 22.89 -41.43
C ASP A 395 -6.96 21.64 -40.75
N SER A 396 -6.84 20.47 -41.40
CA SER A 396 -7.36 19.20 -40.90
C SER A 396 -6.51 18.03 -41.38
N THR A 397 -6.54 16.93 -40.63
CA THR A 397 -5.85 15.69 -40.99
C THR A 397 -6.69 14.48 -40.63
N VAL A 398 -6.39 13.34 -41.25
CA VAL A 398 -7.02 12.06 -40.92
C VAL A 398 -6.17 11.34 -39.88
N ALA A 399 -6.75 11.04 -38.73
CA ALA A 399 -6.10 10.33 -37.64
C ALA A 399 -7.07 9.37 -36.94
N SER A 400 -6.55 8.36 -36.26
CA SER A 400 -7.31 7.45 -35.41
C SER A 400 -6.73 7.43 -34.00
N VAL A 401 -7.53 7.03 -33.00
CA VAL A 401 -7.03 6.95 -31.61
C VAL A 401 -5.98 5.84 -31.49
N TYR A 402 -6.26 4.67 -32.07
CA TYR A 402 -5.32 3.56 -32.19
C TYR A 402 -5.04 3.24 -33.65
N PRO A 403 -3.83 2.75 -33.97
CA PRO A 403 -3.56 2.14 -35.26
C PRO A 403 -4.54 0.99 -35.55
N GLU A 404 -5.06 0.88 -36.77
CA GLU A 404 -6.05 -0.13 -37.15
C GLU A 404 -5.60 -1.57 -36.82
N LYS A 405 -4.31 -1.86 -37.01
CA LYS A 405 -3.71 -3.16 -36.65
C LYS A 405 -3.91 -3.56 -35.18
N TRP A 406 -4.10 -2.61 -34.26
CA TRP A 406 -4.29 -2.89 -32.84
C TRP A 406 -5.72 -3.32 -32.51
N THR A 407 -6.68 -2.90 -33.33
CA THR A 407 -8.11 -3.13 -33.10
C THR A 407 -8.62 -4.40 -33.78
N GLN A 408 -7.87 -4.96 -34.74
CA GLN A 408 -8.18 -6.23 -35.38
C GLN A 408 -7.83 -7.43 -34.47
N LYS A 409 -8.85 -8.20 -34.06
CA LYS A 409 -8.70 -9.41 -33.21
C LYS A 409 -9.42 -10.63 -33.79
N SER A 410 -8.91 -11.82 -33.51
CA SER A 410 -9.53 -13.08 -33.94
C SER A 410 -10.90 -13.31 -33.27
N GLY A 411 -11.77 -14.11 -33.90
CA GLY A 411 -13.10 -14.41 -33.33
C GLY A 411 -13.04 -15.07 -31.95
N PHE A 412 -12.08 -15.97 -31.72
CA PHE A 412 -11.88 -16.60 -30.41
C PHE A 412 -11.44 -15.59 -29.33
N TYR A 413 -10.60 -14.62 -29.69
CA TYR A 413 -10.21 -13.54 -28.78
C TYR A 413 -11.42 -12.70 -28.38
N ARG A 414 -12.26 -12.32 -29.35
CA ARG A 414 -13.49 -11.53 -29.12
C ARG A 414 -14.52 -12.30 -28.30
N PHE A 415 -14.62 -13.62 -28.46
CA PHE A 415 -15.47 -14.45 -27.59
C PHE A 415 -15.03 -14.39 -26.11
N LEU A 416 -13.73 -14.50 -25.83
CA LEU A 416 -13.22 -14.48 -24.45
C LEU A 416 -13.23 -13.09 -23.84
N TRP A 417 -12.77 -12.10 -24.59
CA TRP A 417 -12.47 -10.77 -24.07
C TRP A 417 -13.51 -9.73 -24.44
N GLY A 418 -14.35 -9.93 -25.46
CA GLY A 418 -15.40 -9.01 -25.90
C GLY A 418 -15.06 -8.30 -27.21
N ASP A 419 -16.05 -7.66 -27.84
CA ASP A 419 -15.90 -6.82 -29.02
C ASP A 419 -15.57 -5.36 -28.64
N HIS A 420 -16.10 -4.88 -27.50
CA HIS A 420 -15.89 -3.51 -27.00
C HIS A 420 -16.20 -2.42 -28.06
N TYR A 421 -15.58 -1.25 -27.97
CA TYR A 421 -15.58 -0.19 -28.99
C TYR A 421 -14.31 -0.22 -29.88
N ARG A 422 -13.71 -1.39 -30.10
CA ARG A 422 -12.44 -1.50 -30.86
C ARG A 422 -12.50 -0.87 -32.24
N SER A 423 -13.59 -1.10 -32.99
CA SER A 423 -13.81 -0.50 -34.31
C SER A 423 -13.71 1.01 -34.23
N THR A 424 -14.35 1.63 -33.24
CA THR A 424 -14.35 3.09 -33.02
C THR A 424 -12.95 3.64 -32.74
N TYR A 425 -12.12 2.92 -31.98
CA TYR A 425 -10.73 3.36 -31.72
C TYR A 425 -9.84 3.30 -32.97
N GLY A 426 -10.10 2.35 -33.87
CA GLY A 426 -9.31 2.13 -35.08
C GLY A 426 -9.81 2.91 -36.29
N GLN A 427 -11.02 3.47 -36.21
CA GLN A 427 -11.65 4.23 -37.28
C GLN A 427 -10.90 5.56 -37.49
N PRO A 428 -10.33 5.79 -38.68
CA PRO A 428 -9.79 7.11 -39.03
C PRO A 428 -10.92 8.14 -39.11
N ILE A 429 -10.68 9.29 -38.50
CA ILE A 429 -11.60 10.44 -38.48
C ILE A 429 -10.92 11.67 -39.06
N LEU A 430 -11.69 12.57 -39.67
CA LEU A 430 -11.21 13.90 -40.01
C LEU A 430 -11.16 14.78 -38.75
N ALA A 431 -9.97 15.15 -38.30
CA ALA A 431 -9.76 15.99 -37.12
C ALA A 431 -9.13 17.35 -37.50
N PRO A 432 -9.56 18.47 -36.89
CA PRO A 432 -8.93 19.76 -37.10
C PRO A 432 -7.52 19.77 -36.52
N VAL A 433 -6.57 20.36 -37.24
CA VAL A 433 -5.17 20.49 -36.78
C VAL A 433 -5.03 21.81 -36.04
N ALA A 434 -4.49 21.78 -34.81
CA ALA A 434 -4.34 22.99 -34.01
C ALA A 434 -2.89 23.45 -33.88
N ASN A 435 -2.69 24.75 -34.10
CA ASN A 435 -1.47 25.46 -33.74
C ASN A 435 -1.68 26.18 -32.39
N LEU A 436 -0.94 25.77 -31.37
CA LEU A 436 -1.04 26.30 -30.02
C LEU A 436 -0.75 27.80 -29.96
N ASP A 437 0.10 28.36 -30.82
CA ASP A 437 0.41 29.80 -30.84
C ASP A 437 -0.79 30.68 -31.21
N SER A 438 -1.77 30.10 -31.90
CA SER A 438 -2.98 30.80 -32.36
C SER A 438 -4.25 30.35 -31.66
N LEU A 439 -4.30 29.10 -31.22
CA LEU A 439 -5.47 28.49 -30.60
C LEU A 439 -5.85 29.25 -29.31
N LYS A 440 -7.13 29.60 -29.14
CA LYS A 440 -7.66 30.35 -27.98
C LYS A 440 -6.85 31.61 -27.63
N GLY A 441 -6.24 32.29 -28.61
CA GLY A 441 -5.46 33.52 -28.41
C GLY A 441 -3.95 33.31 -28.18
N GLY A 442 -3.50 32.05 -28.22
CA GLY A 442 -2.13 31.60 -28.01
C GLY A 442 -1.96 30.91 -26.66
N LEU A 443 -1.65 29.61 -26.68
CA LEU A 443 -1.50 28.72 -25.55
C LEU A 443 -0.06 28.29 -25.36
N THR A 444 0.46 28.48 -24.14
CA THR A 444 1.81 28.09 -23.75
C THR A 444 1.75 26.85 -22.84
N PRO A 445 2.51 25.78 -23.15
CA PRO A 445 2.68 24.66 -22.23
C PRO A 445 3.31 25.05 -20.91
N LEU A 446 2.72 24.58 -19.82
CA LEU A 446 3.21 24.83 -18.47
C LEU A 446 3.89 23.59 -17.89
N ILE A 447 3.11 22.54 -17.65
CA ILE A 447 3.55 21.33 -16.94
C ILE A 447 2.79 20.10 -17.42
N SER A 448 3.44 18.94 -17.47
CA SER A 448 2.79 17.67 -17.77
C SER A 448 1.92 17.22 -16.59
N GLY A 449 0.61 17.28 -16.75
CA GLY A 449 -0.38 16.78 -15.80
C GLY A 449 -0.76 15.31 -16.04
N GLY A 450 -1.92 14.94 -15.52
CA GLY A 450 -2.64 13.70 -15.84
C GLY A 450 -2.84 12.85 -14.59
N GLY A 451 -4.06 12.34 -14.43
CA GLY A 451 -4.37 11.36 -13.39
C GLY A 451 -3.71 10.01 -13.66
N ASN A 452 -4.34 8.92 -13.22
CA ASN A 452 -3.73 7.61 -13.36
C ASN A 452 -3.69 7.11 -14.82
N GLN A 453 -4.51 7.62 -15.75
CA GLN A 453 -4.78 6.95 -17.04
C GLN A 453 -4.44 7.73 -18.32
N SER A 454 -4.28 9.05 -18.28
CA SER A 454 -4.10 9.86 -19.51
C SER A 454 -2.81 10.68 -19.46
N LEU A 455 -2.16 10.88 -20.60
CA LEU A 455 -1.19 11.95 -20.78
C LEU A 455 -1.96 13.27 -20.90
N SER A 456 -1.57 14.29 -20.14
CA SER A 456 -2.21 15.59 -20.27
C SER A 456 -1.20 16.69 -20.03
N LEU A 457 -1.32 17.80 -20.73
CA LEU A 457 -0.46 18.97 -20.62
C LEU A 457 -1.32 20.13 -20.12
N ARG A 458 -0.86 20.83 -19.08
CA ARG A 458 -1.49 22.09 -18.69
C ARG A 458 -1.00 23.18 -19.63
N LEU A 459 -1.93 23.95 -20.16
CA LEU A 459 -1.67 25.09 -21.03
C LEU A 459 -2.16 26.36 -20.34
N ALA A 460 -1.63 27.51 -20.71
CA ALA A 460 -2.18 28.81 -20.32
C ALA A 460 -2.20 29.77 -21.48
N ASP A 461 -3.24 30.60 -21.55
CA ASP A 461 -3.29 31.70 -22.50
C ASP A 461 -2.45 32.90 -22.05
N LYS A 462 -2.46 33.98 -22.85
CA LYS A 462 -1.74 35.24 -22.55
C LYS A 462 -2.23 35.94 -21.28
N ASN A 463 -3.45 35.68 -20.81
CA ASN A 463 -4.01 36.22 -19.59
C ASN A 463 -3.72 35.34 -18.36
N GLY A 464 -3.12 34.16 -18.56
CA GLY A 464 -2.84 33.18 -17.52
C GLY A 464 -4.00 32.21 -17.24
N THR A 465 -5.09 32.29 -18.01
CA THR A 465 -6.24 31.38 -17.90
C THR A 465 -5.82 29.99 -18.38
N GLN A 466 -6.09 28.97 -17.57
CA GLN A 466 -5.51 27.65 -17.78
C GLN A 466 -6.44 26.68 -18.51
N TYR A 467 -5.87 25.91 -19.43
CA TYR A 467 -6.54 24.84 -20.15
C TYR A 467 -5.82 23.51 -19.90
N VAL A 468 -6.48 22.40 -20.22
CA VAL A 468 -5.87 21.08 -20.20
C VAL A 468 -5.98 20.46 -21.58
N MET A 469 -4.83 20.08 -22.14
CA MET A 469 -4.73 19.25 -23.34
C MET A 469 -4.57 17.80 -22.89
N ARG A 470 -5.56 16.94 -23.13
CA ARG A 470 -5.62 15.55 -22.65
C ARG A 470 -5.68 14.59 -23.83
N GLY A 471 -4.77 13.62 -23.86
CA GLY A 471 -4.74 12.62 -24.93
C GLY A 471 -6.03 11.81 -24.96
N VAL A 472 -6.59 11.59 -26.15
CA VAL A 472 -7.75 10.70 -26.33
C VAL A 472 -7.31 9.24 -26.07
N ARG A 473 -6.09 8.91 -26.51
CA ARG A 473 -5.40 7.66 -26.16
C ARG A 473 -5.05 7.62 -24.68
N LYS A 474 -5.37 6.50 -24.02
CA LYS A 474 -4.99 6.24 -22.64
C LYS A 474 -3.56 5.71 -22.56
N SER A 475 -2.86 6.05 -21.48
CA SER A 475 -1.53 5.55 -21.16
C SER A 475 -1.65 4.32 -20.25
N VAL A 476 -1.28 3.16 -20.80
CA VAL A 476 -1.27 1.89 -20.07
C VAL A 476 -0.17 1.88 -19.01
N SER A 477 1.06 2.26 -19.38
CA SER A 477 2.20 2.29 -18.47
C SER A 477 1.95 3.19 -17.26
N ARG A 478 1.35 4.38 -17.46
CA ARG A 478 0.98 5.28 -16.36
C ARG A 478 -0.07 4.68 -15.43
N PHE A 479 -1.09 4.02 -15.97
CA PHE A 479 -2.13 3.38 -15.16
C PHE A 479 -1.60 2.21 -14.35
N LEU A 480 -0.82 1.34 -14.99
CA LEU A 480 -0.19 0.24 -14.30
C LEU A 480 0.69 0.75 -13.16
N GLN A 481 1.48 1.79 -13.37
CA GLN A 481 2.34 2.36 -12.34
C GLN A 481 1.58 3.00 -11.18
N THR A 482 0.56 3.80 -11.48
CA THR A 482 -0.08 4.68 -10.50
C THR A 482 -1.29 4.05 -9.80
N ALA A 483 -1.98 3.13 -10.46
CA ALA A 483 -3.19 2.50 -9.94
C ALA A 483 -2.96 1.05 -9.47
N VAL A 484 -2.11 0.28 -10.17
CA VAL A 484 -1.94 -1.17 -9.93
C VAL A 484 -0.67 -1.50 -9.15
N PHE A 485 0.47 -0.93 -9.54
CA PHE A 485 1.80 -1.23 -9.02
C PHE A 485 2.41 -0.01 -8.32
N ARG A 486 1.75 0.46 -7.25
CA ARG A 486 2.18 1.66 -6.51
C ARG A 486 3.51 1.48 -5.76
N ASP A 487 3.89 0.24 -5.49
CA ASP A 487 5.04 -0.10 -4.64
C ASP A 487 6.27 -0.57 -5.44
N ASN A 488 6.15 -0.73 -6.77
CA ASN A 488 7.23 -1.17 -7.66
C ASN A 488 7.17 -0.35 -8.96
N TYR A 489 8.29 0.18 -9.43
CA TYR A 489 8.34 0.81 -10.75
C TYR A 489 8.34 -0.24 -11.86
N VAL A 490 7.41 -0.12 -12.79
CA VAL A 490 7.11 -1.09 -13.83
C VAL A 490 6.79 -0.45 -15.18
N MET A 491 6.77 0.88 -15.32
CA MET A 491 6.33 1.55 -16.56
C MET A 491 7.00 0.96 -17.81
N GLU A 492 8.32 0.79 -17.79
CA GLU A 492 9.11 0.25 -18.90
C GLU A 492 8.99 -1.28 -19.04
N SER A 493 8.61 -1.98 -17.97
CA SER A 493 8.51 -3.45 -17.97
C SER A 493 7.31 -3.98 -18.77
N PHE A 494 6.37 -3.09 -19.12
CA PHE A 494 5.17 -3.42 -19.86
C PHE A 494 5.23 -3.02 -21.34
N ASP A 495 6.27 -2.30 -21.79
CA ASP A 495 6.34 -1.83 -23.18
C ASP A 495 6.41 -3.00 -24.18
N ASN A 496 5.55 -2.97 -25.20
CA ASN A 496 5.40 -3.98 -26.24
C ASN A 496 5.03 -5.38 -25.72
N THR A 497 4.33 -5.46 -24.59
CA THR A 497 3.91 -6.73 -23.98
C THR A 497 2.48 -7.09 -24.37
N TRP A 498 2.11 -8.38 -24.30
CA TRP A 498 0.69 -8.76 -24.46
C TRP A 498 -0.17 -8.09 -23.39
N ALA A 499 0.33 -7.98 -22.16
CA ALA A 499 -0.33 -7.29 -21.04
C ALA A 499 -0.70 -5.85 -21.40
N GLU A 500 0.25 -5.11 -21.97
CA GLU A 500 0.03 -3.74 -22.41
C GLU A 500 -1.00 -3.70 -23.55
N GLY A 501 -0.83 -4.56 -24.55
CA GLY A 501 -1.79 -4.73 -25.64
C GLY A 501 -3.21 -5.06 -25.15
N PHE A 502 -3.34 -5.89 -24.11
CA PHE A 502 -4.61 -6.23 -23.49
C PHE A 502 -5.20 -5.08 -22.66
N ILE A 503 -4.38 -4.22 -22.04
CA ILE A 503 -4.92 -3.07 -21.32
C ILE A 503 -5.32 -1.95 -22.28
N TYR A 504 -4.59 -1.73 -23.38
CA TYR A 504 -5.07 -0.85 -24.46
C TYR A 504 -6.40 -1.33 -25.00
N ASP A 505 -6.50 -2.64 -25.22
CA ASP A 505 -7.69 -3.33 -25.65
C ASP A 505 -8.84 -3.21 -24.64
N PHE A 506 -8.56 -3.38 -23.34
CA PHE A 506 -9.49 -3.13 -22.26
C PHE A 506 -9.93 -1.66 -22.20
N TYR A 507 -9.06 -0.68 -22.48
CA TYR A 507 -9.48 0.71 -22.56
C TYR A 507 -10.53 0.96 -23.65
N THR A 508 -10.61 0.09 -24.67
CA THR A 508 -11.68 0.18 -25.65
C THR A 508 -13.06 -0.20 -25.11
N THR A 509 -13.16 -0.65 -23.84
CA THR A 509 -14.46 -0.79 -23.18
C THR A 509 -15.12 0.57 -22.90
N ALA A 510 -14.34 1.65 -22.80
CA ALA A 510 -14.89 3.01 -22.72
C ALA A 510 -15.02 3.61 -24.13
N HIS A 511 -16.04 4.43 -24.38
CA HIS A 511 -16.19 5.05 -25.69
C HIS A 511 -15.29 6.31 -25.80
N PRO A 512 -14.39 6.42 -26.80
CA PRO A 512 -13.29 7.39 -26.79
C PRO A 512 -13.75 8.83 -26.96
N TYR A 513 -14.91 9.05 -27.60
CA TYR A 513 -15.44 10.37 -27.91
C TYR A 513 -16.58 10.81 -26.99
N THR A 514 -16.86 10.07 -25.91
CA THR A 514 -17.90 10.44 -24.94
C THR A 514 -17.73 11.86 -24.36
N PRO A 515 -16.52 12.33 -24.00
CA PRO A 515 -16.36 13.66 -23.41
C PRO A 515 -16.97 14.80 -24.24
N PHE A 516 -16.96 14.70 -25.57
CA PHE A 516 -17.41 15.75 -26.49
C PHE A 516 -18.93 15.97 -26.52
N ILE A 517 -19.73 15.00 -26.03
CA ILE A 517 -21.20 15.10 -26.02
C ILE A 517 -21.77 15.34 -24.62
N ILE A 518 -20.97 15.07 -23.58
CA ILE A 518 -21.42 15.15 -22.19
C ILE A 518 -21.79 16.58 -21.80
N GLY A 519 -21.08 17.60 -22.31
CA GLY A 519 -21.38 19.00 -22.04
C GLY A 519 -22.80 19.38 -22.47
N ASP A 520 -23.19 19.03 -23.69
CA ASP A 520 -24.53 19.32 -24.21
C ASP A 520 -25.64 18.59 -23.44
N LEU A 521 -25.42 17.31 -23.12
CA LEU A 521 -26.37 16.55 -22.30
C LEU A 521 -26.49 17.15 -20.89
N SER A 522 -25.37 17.57 -20.30
CA SER A 522 -25.32 18.21 -18.96
C SER A 522 -26.06 19.55 -18.97
N LYS A 523 -25.84 20.38 -20.01
CA LYS A 523 -26.50 21.67 -20.17
C LYS A 523 -28.02 21.54 -20.20
N LYS A 524 -28.55 20.54 -20.92
CA LYS A 524 -30.00 20.29 -21.03
C LYS A 524 -30.67 19.99 -19.71
N VAL A 525 -29.95 19.33 -18.80
CA VAL A 525 -30.46 19.04 -17.45
C VAL A 525 -29.95 20.05 -16.42
N GLY A 526 -29.31 21.16 -16.81
CA GLY A 526 -28.88 22.22 -15.89
C GLY A 526 -27.73 21.83 -14.95
N ILE A 527 -26.78 21.03 -15.44
CA ILE A 527 -25.55 20.68 -14.73
C ILE A 527 -24.38 21.43 -15.37
N TYR A 528 -23.50 22.03 -14.55
CA TYR A 528 -22.26 22.65 -15.02
C TYR A 528 -21.33 21.63 -15.70
N HIS A 529 -20.48 22.09 -16.61
CA HIS A 529 -19.66 21.19 -17.43
C HIS A 529 -18.44 21.91 -18.02
N THR A 530 -17.43 21.15 -18.40
CA THR A 530 -16.36 21.63 -19.30
C THR A 530 -16.81 21.52 -20.77
N ASN A 531 -16.09 22.16 -21.69
CA ASN A 531 -16.37 22.14 -23.13
C ASN A 531 -15.17 21.56 -23.90
N PRO A 532 -14.94 20.24 -23.86
CA PRO A 532 -13.84 19.64 -24.58
C PRO A 532 -14.03 19.76 -26.10
N GLU A 533 -12.96 20.14 -26.79
CA GLU A 533 -12.87 20.20 -28.26
C GLU A 533 -11.76 19.26 -28.75
N LEU A 534 -12.02 18.53 -29.84
CA LEU A 534 -11.09 17.55 -30.41
C LEU A 534 -10.14 18.21 -31.40
N TYR A 535 -8.83 17.95 -31.25
CA TYR A 535 -7.79 18.43 -32.14
C TYR A 535 -6.74 17.35 -32.42
N TYR A 536 -6.12 17.40 -33.60
CA TYR A 536 -4.83 16.77 -33.85
C TYR A 536 -3.72 17.79 -33.56
N ILE A 537 -2.79 17.43 -32.68
CA ILE A 537 -1.67 18.30 -32.30
C ILE A 537 -0.39 17.76 -32.93
N PRO A 538 0.10 18.32 -34.05
CA PRO A 538 1.39 17.94 -34.60
C PRO A 538 2.52 18.42 -33.71
N LYS A 539 3.72 17.84 -33.89
CA LYS A 539 4.94 18.48 -33.37
C LYS A 539 5.07 19.90 -33.91
N GLN A 540 5.39 20.83 -33.02
CA GLN A 540 5.40 22.28 -33.30
C GLN A 540 6.29 23.00 -32.27
N GLU A 541 6.87 24.15 -32.63
CA GLU A 541 7.74 24.92 -31.74
C GLU A 541 7.11 25.23 -30.38
N ALA A 542 5.82 25.60 -30.36
CA ALA A 542 5.09 25.95 -29.14
C ALA A 542 5.08 24.84 -28.07
N LEU A 543 5.23 23.56 -28.45
CA LEU A 543 5.34 22.44 -27.50
C LEU A 543 6.69 22.38 -26.78
N GLY A 544 7.74 23.03 -27.29
CA GLY A 544 9.07 23.05 -26.68
C GLY A 544 9.59 21.67 -26.27
N ALA A 545 10.00 21.53 -25.01
CA ALA A 545 10.48 20.26 -24.42
C ALA A 545 9.41 19.14 -24.38
N PHE A 546 8.14 19.47 -24.56
CA PHE A 546 7.04 18.50 -24.55
C PHE A 546 6.83 17.81 -25.91
N ASN A 547 7.46 18.27 -26.99
CA ASN A 547 7.28 17.74 -28.35
C ASN A 547 7.42 16.22 -28.46
N ALA A 548 8.44 15.64 -27.80
CA ALA A 548 8.71 14.21 -27.87
C ALA A 548 7.58 13.33 -27.30
N LYS A 549 6.82 13.86 -26.32
CA LYS A 549 5.77 13.12 -25.61
C LYS A 549 4.35 13.53 -26.03
N TYR A 550 4.17 14.73 -26.57
CA TYR A 550 2.85 15.34 -26.78
C TYR A 550 2.50 15.69 -28.23
N GLY A 551 3.44 15.56 -29.17
CA GLY A 551 3.17 15.79 -30.60
C GLY A 551 2.67 14.57 -31.35
N ASP A 552 2.02 14.81 -32.49
CA ASP A 552 1.52 13.86 -33.49
C ASP A 552 0.41 12.91 -33.01
N GLU A 553 -0.56 13.43 -32.24
CA GLU A 553 -1.66 12.62 -31.69
C GLU A 553 -2.99 13.41 -31.53
N LEU A 554 -4.09 12.70 -31.30
CA LEU A 554 -5.40 13.28 -30.98
C LEU A 554 -5.51 13.68 -29.51
N TYR A 555 -5.85 14.94 -29.28
CA TYR A 555 -6.07 15.51 -27.97
C TYR A 555 -7.46 16.13 -27.86
N MET A 556 -8.04 16.07 -26.67
CA MET A 556 -9.10 16.98 -26.29
C MET A 556 -8.48 18.17 -25.56
N ILE A 557 -8.90 19.38 -25.91
CA ILE A 557 -8.52 20.59 -25.18
C ILE A 557 -9.78 21.14 -24.52
N GLU A 558 -9.73 21.29 -23.20
CA GLU A 558 -10.85 21.77 -22.39
C GLU A 558 -10.38 22.79 -21.34
N GLU A 559 -11.30 23.58 -20.83
CA GLU A 559 -11.05 24.52 -19.75
C GLU A 559 -10.64 23.76 -18.49
N ARG A 560 -9.59 24.23 -17.81
CA ARG A 560 -9.25 23.71 -16.48
C ARG A 560 -10.17 24.40 -15.48
N PRO A 561 -11.08 23.70 -14.75
CA PRO A 561 -11.98 24.37 -13.81
C PRO A 561 -11.18 24.89 -12.59
N SER A 562 -10.70 26.12 -12.72
CA SER A 562 -9.88 26.88 -11.78
C SER A 562 -10.18 28.38 -11.94
N GLU A 563 -9.55 29.21 -11.12
CA GLU A 563 -9.65 30.68 -11.25
C GLU A 563 -9.31 31.13 -12.69
N GLY A 564 -10.05 32.12 -13.21
CA GLY A 564 -9.89 32.66 -14.56
C GLY A 564 -10.96 32.28 -15.59
N HIS A 565 -11.88 31.36 -15.25
CA HIS A 565 -12.99 30.93 -16.12
C HIS A 565 -14.35 31.39 -15.59
N GLU A 566 -14.72 32.64 -15.87
CA GLU A 566 -16.02 33.23 -15.50
C GLU A 566 -17.06 33.07 -16.61
N GLU A 567 -17.32 31.83 -17.01
CA GLU A 567 -18.26 31.49 -18.08
C GLU A 567 -19.52 30.79 -17.55
N GLU A 568 -20.60 30.81 -18.34
CA GLU A 568 -21.91 30.28 -17.96
C GLU A 568 -21.86 28.77 -17.65
N SER A 569 -21.01 28.00 -18.33
CA SER A 569 -20.83 26.55 -18.11
C SER A 569 -20.30 26.21 -16.71
N PHE A 570 -19.70 27.17 -16.00
CA PHE A 570 -19.29 27.09 -14.59
C PHE A 570 -20.14 27.96 -13.66
N GLY A 571 -21.21 28.55 -14.17
CA GLY A 571 -22.12 29.44 -13.46
C GLY A 571 -21.60 30.86 -13.23
N ASN A 572 -20.63 31.31 -14.03
CA ASN A 572 -19.98 32.63 -13.91
C ASN A 572 -19.33 32.85 -12.51
N ALA A 573 -18.71 31.80 -11.96
CA ALA A 573 -18.08 31.87 -10.66
C ALA A 573 -16.64 32.38 -10.73
N ALA A 574 -16.32 33.41 -9.95
CA ALA A 574 -14.96 33.95 -9.87
C ALA A 574 -13.95 32.95 -9.28
N LYS A 575 -14.42 31.97 -8.49
CA LYS A 575 -13.56 31.02 -7.78
C LYS A 575 -14.11 29.60 -7.85
N ILE A 576 -13.23 28.66 -8.17
CA ILE A 576 -13.52 27.23 -8.30
C ILE A 576 -12.52 26.46 -7.43
N ILE A 577 -13.01 25.63 -6.50
CA ILE A 577 -12.18 24.90 -5.53
C ILE A 577 -12.31 23.38 -5.65
N SER A 578 -11.43 22.63 -4.96
CA SER A 578 -11.45 21.17 -4.95
C SER A 578 -12.44 20.60 -3.94
N THR A 579 -12.79 19.31 -4.06
CA THR A 579 -13.62 18.60 -3.08
C THR A 579 -12.98 18.57 -1.69
N THR A 580 -11.65 18.40 -1.61
CA THR A 580 -10.91 18.44 -0.34
C THR A 580 -11.08 19.79 0.35
N ASP A 581 -11.00 20.90 -0.40
CA ASP A 581 -11.22 22.25 0.14
C ASP A 581 -12.68 22.46 0.58
N VAL A 582 -13.66 21.94 -0.18
CA VAL A 582 -15.08 21.98 0.22
C VAL A 582 -15.28 21.25 1.54
N ILE A 583 -14.78 20.02 1.68
CA ILE A 583 -14.92 19.24 2.92
C ILE A 583 -14.24 19.96 4.10
N ALA A 584 -13.05 20.53 3.88
CA ALA A 584 -12.36 21.32 4.91
C ALA A 584 -13.18 22.56 5.32
N ASN A 585 -13.78 23.27 4.36
CA ASN A 585 -14.61 24.44 4.64
C ASN A 585 -15.92 24.06 5.35
N LEU A 586 -16.62 23.00 4.92
CA LEU A 586 -17.85 22.49 5.56
C LEU A 586 -17.62 22.12 7.03
N ARG A 587 -16.43 21.62 7.37
CA ARG A 587 -16.05 21.36 8.76
C ARG A 587 -15.72 22.64 9.51
N LYS A 588 -15.02 23.58 8.88
CA LYS A 588 -14.49 24.78 9.53
C LYS A 588 -15.57 25.73 10.06
N ASP A 589 -16.66 25.94 9.32
CA ASP A 589 -17.66 26.96 9.66
C ASP A 589 -19.03 26.65 9.04
N GLU A 590 -20.09 26.88 9.81
CA GLU A 590 -21.48 26.63 9.43
C GLU A 590 -21.99 27.49 8.27
N LYS A 591 -21.30 28.59 7.93
CA LYS A 591 -21.66 29.44 6.78
C LYS A 591 -21.43 28.76 5.42
N TYR A 592 -20.62 27.71 5.38
CA TYR A 592 -20.31 26.99 4.14
C TYR A 592 -21.35 25.90 3.90
N ALA A 593 -21.88 25.84 2.68
CA ALA A 593 -22.86 24.84 2.28
C ALA A 593 -22.58 24.34 0.86
N VAL A 594 -23.14 23.18 0.53
CA VAL A 594 -23.18 22.64 -0.83
C VAL A 594 -24.61 22.71 -1.33
N ASP A 595 -24.80 23.06 -2.60
CA ASP A 595 -26.07 22.87 -3.29
C ASP A 595 -26.35 21.37 -3.47
N GLN A 596 -27.02 20.77 -2.49
CA GLN A 596 -27.34 19.34 -2.47
C GLN A 596 -28.27 18.94 -3.62
N GLN A 597 -29.14 19.83 -4.10
CA GLN A 597 -30.08 19.53 -5.16
C GLN A 597 -29.36 19.44 -6.51
N MET A 598 -28.45 20.37 -6.79
CA MET A 598 -27.61 20.32 -7.98
C MET A 598 -26.64 19.13 -7.95
N TYR A 599 -26.05 18.81 -6.79
CA TYR A 599 -25.21 17.61 -6.66
C TYR A 599 -26.02 16.32 -6.86
N LEU A 600 -27.19 16.21 -6.24
CA LEU A 600 -28.11 15.08 -6.43
C LEU A 600 -28.47 14.89 -7.91
N ARG A 601 -28.83 15.97 -8.60
CA ARG A 601 -29.13 15.98 -10.04
C ARG A 601 -27.95 15.46 -10.86
N ALA A 602 -26.73 15.94 -10.57
CA ALA A 602 -25.52 15.45 -11.24
C ALA A 602 -25.28 13.96 -11.02
N ARG A 603 -25.52 13.46 -9.80
CA ARG A 603 -25.39 12.04 -9.46
C ARG A 603 -26.42 11.17 -10.17
N ILE A 604 -27.68 11.59 -10.25
CA ILE A 604 -28.71 10.85 -10.99
C ILE A 604 -28.39 10.82 -12.49
N PHE A 605 -27.89 11.92 -13.04
CA PHE A 605 -27.43 11.97 -14.43
C PHE A 605 -26.26 11.01 -14.68
N ASP A 606 -25.27 10.95 -13.78
CA ASP A 606 -24.17 9.99 -13.87
C ASP A 606 -24.67 8.53 -13.84
N MET A 607 -25.66 8.22 -13.00
CA MET A 607 -26.29 6.89 -12.99
C MET A 607 -26.97 6.57 -14.31
N LEU A 608 -27.66 7.55 -14.92
CA LEU A 608 -28.38 7.42 -16.19
C LEU A 608 -27.45 7.13 -17.38
N ILE A 609 -26.28 7.78 -17.44
CA ILE A 609 -25.23 7.50 -18.46
C ILE A 609 -24.30 6.34 -18.07
N GLY A 610 -24.47 5.80 -16.86
CA GLY A 610 -23.80 4.59 -16.39
C GLY A 610 -22.35 4.78 -15.98
N ASP A 611 -21.98 5.98 -15.54
CA ASP A 611 -20.64 6.26 -15.06
C ASP A 611 -20.44 5.68 -13.65
N TRP A 612 -19.62 4.64 -13.57
CA TRP A 612 -19.37 3.85 -12.36
C TRP A 612 -18.14 4.31 -11.54
N ASP A 613 -17.34 5.27 -12.04
CA ASP A 613 -16.04 5.65 -11.47
C ASP A 613 -16.02 7.02 -10.80
N ARG A 614 -17.14 7.43 -10.20
CA ARG A 614 -17.29 8.78 -9.64
C ARG A 614 -16.62 8.94 -8.28
N HIS A 615 -15.42 9.53 -8.24
CA HIS A 615 -14.66 9.85 -7.01
C HIS A 615 -14.43 11.36 -6.81
N GLY A 616 -13.96 11.77 -5.62
CA GLY A 616 -13.85 13.17 -5.20
C GLY A 616 -13.02 14.09 -6.12
N ASP A 617 -11.98 13.57 -6.78
CA ASP A 617 -11.16 14.36 -7.71
C ASP A 617 -11.89 14.73 -9.00
N GLN A 618 -12.91 13.97 -9.40
CA GLN A 618 -13.73 14.24 -10.59
C GLN A 618 -14.74 15.37 -10.37
N TRP A 619 -14.68 16.04 -9.22
CA TRP A 619 -15.49 17.20 -8.91
C TRP A 619 -14.61 18.44 -8.71
N ARG A 620 -15.09 19.55 -9.25
CA ARG A 620 -14.71 20.91 -8.88
C ARG A 620 -15.95 21.63 -8.40
N TRP A 621 -15.77 22.76 -7.71
CA TRP A 621 -16.88 23.42 -7.03
C TRP A 621 -16.80 24.92 -7.21
N SER A 622 -17.77 25.48 -7.92
CA SER A 622 -17.95 26.92 -8.09
C SER A 622 -18.44 27.55 -6.79
N GLU A 623 -17.75 28.59 -6.32
CA GLU A 623 -18.04 29.31 -5.07
C GLU A 623 -18.99 30.49 -5.33
N PHE A 624 -20.14 30.52 -4.64
CA PHE A 624 -21.09 31.63 -4.67
C PHE A 624 -21.28 32.21 -3.27
N LYS A 625 -21.31 33.54 -3.17
CA LYS A 625 -21.60 34.25 -1.90
C LYS A 625 -23.04 34.72 -1.94
N GLU A 626 -23.88 34.15 -1.08
CA GLU A 626 -25.31 34.44 -0.99
C GLU A 626 -25.63 34.90 0.44
N GLY A 627 -25.71 36.22 0.64
CA GLY A 627 -25.80 36.81 1.98
C GLY A 627 -24.57 36.50 2.83
N ASP A 628 -24.77 35.95 4.01
CA ASP A 628 -23.70 35.52 4.92
C ASP A 628 -23.18 34.09 4.62
N GLN A 629 -23.81 33.36 3.69
CA GLN A 629 -23.45 32.00 3.31
C GLN A 629 -22.55 31.95 2.08
N VAL A 630 -21.74 30.89 2.03
CA VAL A 630 -20.93 30.53 0.87
C VAL A 630 -21.42 29.17 0.36
N ILE A 631 -22.02 29.16 -0.83
CA ILE A 631 -22.62 27.99 -1.44
C ILE A 631 -21.72 27.47 -2.54
N TYR A 632 -21.36 26.19 -2.45
CA TYR A 632 -20.58 25.48 -3.45
C TYR A 632 -21.50 24.70 -4.39
N ARG A 633 -21.37 24.95 -5.70
CA ARG A 633 -22.11 24.24 -6.75
C ARG A 633 -21.19 23.33 -7.55
N PRO A 634 -21.57 22.07 -7.81
CA PRO A 634 -20.69 21.08 -8.41
C PRO A 634 -20.44 21.34 -9.90
N VAL A 635 -19.19 21.16 -10.29
CA VAL A 635 -18.69 21.10 -11.67
C VAL A 635 -18.07 19.70 -11.86
N PRO A 636 -18.85 18.72 -12.36
CA PRO A 636 -18.34 17.41 -12.71
C PRO A 636 -17.33 17.50 -13.87
N ARG A 637 -16.28 16.69 -13.82
CA ARG A 637 -15.31 16.51 -14.90
C ARG A 637 -15.00 15.01 -15.07
N ASP A 638 -14.32 14.66 -16.16
CA ASP A 638 -13.76 13.30 -16.37
C ASP A 638 -14.84 12.19 -16.42
N ARG A 639 -15.85 12.35 -17.29
CA ARG A 639 -16.94 11.37 -17.52
C ARG A 639 -16.56 10.24 -18.48
N ASP A 640 -15.31 9.79 -18.43
CA ASP A 640 -14.74 8.87 -19.42
C ASP A 640 -15.32 7.45 -19.35
N GLN A 641 -15.90 7.05 -18.21
CA GLN A 641 -16.47 5.71 -18.01
C GLN A 641 -17.97 5.63 -18.34
N ALA A 642 -18.58 6.74 -18.79
CA ALA A 642 -19.95 6.72 -19.29
C ALA A 642 -20.06 5.86 -20.56
N PHE A 643 -21.19 5.14 -20.67
CA PHE A 643 -21.48 4.23 -21.78
C PHE A 643 -20.52 3.04 -21.92
N ALA A 644 -19.89 2.59 -20.84
CA ALA A 644 -18.93 1.48 -20.88
C ALA A 644 -19.50 0.16 -21.42
N LYS A 645 -18.77 -0.51 -22.30
CA LYS A 645 -19.07 -1.80 -22.94
C LYS A 645 -18.09 -2.88 -22.48
N ILE A 646 -18.42 -3.57 -21.38
CA ILE A 646 -17.60 -4.60 -20.72
C ILE A 646 -18.21 -6.00 -20.98
N ASP A 647 -18.01 -6.49 -22.19
CA ASP A 647 -18.46 -7.77 -22.73
C ASP A 647 -17.35 -8.85 -22.74
N GLY A 648 -17.60 -10.01 -23.36
CA GLY A 648 -16.69 -11.17 -23.35
C GLY A 648 -16.94 -12.14 -22.20
N ALA A 649 -16.78 -13.44 -22.47
CA ALA A 649 -17.08 -14.50 -21.52
C ALA A 649 -16.19 -14.46 -20.27
N LEU A 650 -14.88 -14.24 -20.44
CA LEU A 650 -13.90 -14.26 -19.36
C LEU A 650 -13.86 -12.93 -18.60
N LEU A 651 -13.94 -11.78 -19.27
CA LEU A 651 -14.09 -10.49 -18.59
C LEU A 651 -15.34 -10.45 -17.73
N SER A 652 -16.44 -11.06 -18.19
CA SER A 652 -17.68 -11.17 -17.42
C SER A 652 -17.54 -12.01 -16.15
N LEU A 653 -16.57 -12.92 -16.08
CA LEU A 653 -16.22 -13.66 -14.86
C LEU A 653 -15.26 -12.83 -13.97
N ILE A 654 -14.23 -12.22 -14.56
CA ILE A 654 -13.22 -11.40 -13.88
C ILE A 654 -13.88 -10.21 -13.16
N LYS A 655 -14.83 -9.52 -13.79
CA LYS A 655 -15.56 -8.41 -13.16
C LYS A 655 -16.36 -8.81 -11.92
N LYS A 656 -16.60 -10.11 -11.67
CA LYS A 656 -17.25 -10.57 -10.43
C LYS A 656 -16.30 -10.55 -9.23
N LEU A 657 -14.99 -10.41 -9.45
CA LEU A 657 -14.00 -10.22 -8.39
C LEU A 657 -14.32 -8.94 -7.61
N PRO A 658 -14.24 -8.97 -6.27
CA PRO A 658 -14.58 -7.81 -5.44
C PRO A 658 -14.01 -6.47 -5.86
N MET A 659 -12.73 -6.42 -6.24
CA MET A 659 -12.05 -5.17 -6.59
C MET A 659 -12.56 -4.58 -7.91
N LEU A 660 -13.10 -5.40 -8.81
CA LEU A 660 -13.56 -4.99 -10.15
C LEU A 660 -15.09 -4.96 -10.27
N ARG A 661 -15.81 -5.39 -9.23
CA ARG A 661 -17.27 -5.51 -9.24
C ARG A 661 -17.99 -4.18 -9.39
N HIS A 662 -17.34 -3.06 -9.10
CA HIS A 662 -17.92 -1.75 -9.32
C HIS A 662 -17.99 -1.38 -10.81
N MET A 663 -17.15 -1.99 -11.66
CA MET A 663 -17.20 -1.81 -13.10
C MET A 663 -18.44 -2.46 -13.69
N GLN A 664 -19.30 -1.67 -14.34
CA GLN A 664 -20.58 -2.13 -14.88
C GLN A 664 -20.66 -1.92 -16.39
N ASN A 665 -21.39 -2.83 -17.04
CA ASN A 665 -21.73 -2.68 -18.45
C ASN A 665 -22.91 -1.71 -18.59
N TYR A 666 -22.91 -0.90 -19.66
CA TYR A 666 -24.02 0.00 -20.00
C TYR A 666 -25.10 -0.77 -20.75
N THR A 667 -26.15 -1.16 -20.03
CA THR A 667 -27.30 -1.92 -20.55
C THR A 667 -28.62 -1.23 -20.21
N GLU A 668 -29.71 -1.67 -20.81
CA GLU A 668 -31.06 -1.13 -20.58
C GLU A 668 -31.49 -1.24 -19.12
N ASP A 669 -31.01 -2.26 -18.41
CA ASP A 669 -31.21 -2.43 -16.98
C ASP A 669 -30.06 -1.86 -16.16
N PHE A 670 -30.40 -1.24 -15.03
CA PHE A 670 -29.40 -0.79 -14.07
C PHE A 670 -28.83 -1.97 -13.29
N ALA A 671 -27.51 -1.95 -13.10
CA ALA A 671 -26.82 -2.89 -12.23
C ALA A 671 -27.22 -2.71 -10.75
N ASN A 672 -26.65 -3.54 -9.87
CA ASN A 672 -26.89 -3.44 -8.44
C ASN A 672 -26.56 -2.01 -7.91
N PRO A 673 -27.49 -1.32 -7.24
CA PRO A 673 -27.33 0.09 -6.84
C PRO A 673 -26.09 0.37 -5.99
N ARG A 674 -25.68 -0.59 -5.15
CA ARG A 674 -24.52 -0.43 -4.26
C ARG A 674 -23.19 -0.57 -5.01
N TRP A 675 -23.13 -1.42 -6.04
CA TRP A 675 -21.91 -1.70 -6.79
C TRP A 675 -21.64 -0.67 -7.88
N ILE A 676 -22.65 -0.28 -8.67
CA ILE A 676 -22.47 0.75 -9.71
C ILE A 676 -22.08 2.11 -9.11
N ASN A 677 -22.54 2.40 -7.89
CA ASN A 677 -22.21 3.62 -7.17
C ASN A 677 -21.13 3.39 -6.11
N HIS A 678 -20.37 2.29 -6.14
CA HIS A 678 -19.42 1.95 -5.07
C HIS A 678 -18.44 3.09 -4.78
N THR A 679 -17.88 3.68 -5.83
CA THR A 679 -16.91 4.78 -5.79
C THR A 679 -17.52 6.09 -5.28
N ALA A 680 -18.74 6.42 -5.73
CA ALA A 680 -19.42 7.66 -5.34
C ALA A 680 -20.09 7.61 -3.97
N PHE A 681 -20.41 6.40 -3.49
CA PHE A 681 -21.19 6.18 -2.29
C PHE A 681 -20.70 6.98 -1.07
N PRO A 682 -19.38 7.09 -0.79
CA PRO A 682 -18.92 7.86 0.35
C PRO A 682 -19.24 9.35 0.28
N LEU A 683 -19.00 9.97 -0.88
CA LEU A 683 -19.26 11.39 -1.05
C LEU A 683 -20.76 11.67 -1.08
N ASP A 684 -21.55 10.81 -1.72
CA ASP A 684 -23.02 10.88 -1.70
C ASP A 684 -23.57 10.79 -0.27
N GLN A 685 -22.98 9.92 0.55
CA GLN A 685 -23.39 9.70 1.93
C GLN A 685 -23.09 10.92 2.80
N TYR A 686 -21.97 11.60 2.54
CA TYR A 686 -21.52 12.81 3.25
C TYR A 686 -22.29 14.07 2.82
N LEU A 687 -22.40 14.33 1.52
CA LEU A 687 -22.94 15.58 0.99
C LEU A 687 -24.47 15.62 0.92
N LEU A 688 -25.13 14.49 0.64
CA LEU A 688 -26.59 14.47 0.44
C LEU A 688 -27.36 14.25 1.74
N LYS A 689 -26.78 14.45 2.93
CA LYS A 689 -27.36 14.08 4.23
C LYS A 689 -28.77 14.60 4.48
N SER A 690 -29.14 15.75 3.92
CA SER A 690 -30.45 16.37 4.13
C SER A 690 -31.55 15.84 3.20
N THR A 691 -31.22 15.31 2.02
CA THR A 691 -32.20 14.86 1.01
C THR A 691 -33.11 13.71 1.43
N THR A 692 -34.35 13.73 0.93
CA THR A 692 -35.43 12.75 1.13
C THR A 692 -35.65 11.87 -0.11
N GLU A 693 -36.32 10.71 -0.01
CA GLU A 693 -36.61 9.87 -1.19
C GLU A 693 -37.39 10.63 -2.27
N ALA A 694 -38.28 11.55 -1.86
CA ALA A 694 -39.06 12.40 -2.77
C ALA A 694 -38.18 13.37 -3.58
N ASP A 695 -37.12 13.94 -2.98
CA ASP A 695 -36.17 14.79 -3.70
C ASP A 695 -35.50 14.00 -4.84
N TRP A 696 -35.13 12.75 -4.60
CA TRP A 696 -34.49 11.88 -5.58
C TRP A 696 -35.42 11.56 -6.76
N ILE A 697 -36.69 11.23 -6.45
CA ILE A 697 -37.71 10.97 -7.48
C ILE A 697 -37.95 12.24 -8.29
N THR A 698 -38.13 13.39 -7.64
CA THR A 698 -38.37 14.69 -8.30
C THR A 698 -37.23 15.07 -9.25
N GLN A 699 -35.97 14.92 -8.82
CA GLN A 699 -34.82 15.20 -9.68
C GLN A 699 -34.71 14.20 -10.85
N ALA A 700 -35.02 12.92 -10.63
CA ALA A 700 -35.04 11.92 -11.69
C ALA A 700 -36.11 12.23 -12.75
N GLU A 701 -37.32 12.58 -12.32
CA GLU A 701 -38.42 12.99 -13.22
C GLU A 701 -38.09 14.27 -13.99
N SER A 702 -37.44 15.26 -13.34
CA SER A 702 -36.95 16.46 -14.01
C SER A 702 -35.95 16.11 -15.11
N ILE A 703 -34.94 15.28 -14.81
CA ILE A 703 -33.94 14.85 -15.79
C ILE A 703 -34.59 14.16 -16.98
N VAL A 704 -35.56 13.27 -16.75
CA VAL A 704 -36.26 12.54 -17.82
C VAL A 704 -37.04 13.50 -18.73
N ARG A 705 -37.69 14.51 -18.15
CA ARG A 705 -38.44 15.52 -18.90
C ARG A 705 -37.54 16.48 -19.66
N ASP A 706 -36.48 16.97 -19.02
CA ASP A 706 -35.62 18.02 -19.57
C ASP A 706 -34.62 17.47 -20.61
N LEU A 707 -34.27 16.18 -20.53
CA LEU A 707 -33.44 15.49 -21.52
C LEU A 707 -34.31 14.80 -22.57
N ASP A 708 -34.98 15.56 -23.43
CA ASP A 708 -35.82 15.01 -24.51
C ASP A 708 -35.02 14.27 -25.61
N ASP A 709 -35.72 13.52 -26.46
CA ASP A 709 -35.10 12.68 -27.49
C ASP A 709 -34.41 13.52 -28.57
N GLU A 710 -34.95 14.69 -28.92
CA GLU A 710 -34.33 15.61 -29.88
C GLU A 710 -32.96 16.11 -29.38
N SER A 711 -32.89 16.46 -28.10
CA SER A 711 -31.67 16.91 -27.44
C SER A 711 -30.60 15.79 -27.40
N ILE A 712 -31.02 14.53 -27.25
CA ILE A 712 -30.12 13.38 -27.36
C ILE A 712 -29.58 13.28 -28.80
N GLU A 713 -30.43 13.32 -29.82
CA GLU A 713 -29.98 13.26 -31.21
C GLU A 713 -29.01 14.40 -31.56
N GLN A 714 -29.32 15.64 -31.14
CA GLN A 714 -28.47 16.81 -31.37
C GLN A 714 -27.10 16.70 -30.68
N ALA A 715 -27.03 16.17 -29.46
CA ALA A 715 -25.77 15.99 -28.75
C ALA A 715 -24.87 14.96 -29.46
N PHE A 716 -25.43 13.80 -29.83
CA PHE A 716 -24.66 12.74 -30.51
C PHE A 716 -24.26 13.11 -31.94
N ALA A 717 -24.99 14.01 -32.62
CA ALA A 717 -24.64 14.52 -33.94
C ALA A 717 -23.31 15.31 -33.97
N LYS A 718 -22.79 15.74 -32.82
CA LYS A 718 -21.48 16.42 -32.72
C LYS A 718 -20.27 15.48 -32.69
N LEU A 719 -20.50 14.17 -32.55
CA LEU A 719 -19.41 13.19 -32.70
C LEU A 719 -18.86 13.25 -34.14
N PRO A 720 -17.58 12.88 -34.38
CA PRO A 720 -17.07 12.76 -35.73
C PRO A 720 -17.99 11.89 -36.61
N GLN A 721 -18.28 12.32 -37.83
CA GLN A 721 -19.27 11.68 -38.68
C GLN A 721 -18.95 10.20 -38.92
N GLU A 722 -17.67 9.86 -39.01
CA GLU A 722 -17.16 8.52 -39.27
C GLU A 722 -17.40 7.54 -38.10
N VAL A 723 -17.71 8.03 -36.89
CA VAL A 723 -17.97 7.19 -35.71
C VAL A 723 -19.45 7.16 -35.29
N GLN A 724 -20.34 7.84 -36.01
CA GLN A 724 -21.79 7.82 -35.77
C GLN A 724 -22.45 6.53 -36.31
N GLY A 725 -21.93 5.37 -35.91
CA GLY A 725 -22.36 4.05 -36.36
C GLY A 725 -23.27 3.30 -35.39
N GLU A 726 -23.30 1.97 -35.51
CA GLU A 726 -24.15 1.06 -34.72
C GLU A 726 -23.97 1.23 -33.21
N ASP A 727 -22.72 1.39 -32.73
CA ASP A 727 -22.44 1.60 -31.31
C ASP A 727 -23.11 2.86 -30.76
N VAL A 728 -23.13 3.96 -31.52
CA VAL A 728 -23.78 5.22 -31.14
C VAL A 728 -25.30 5.08 -31.12
N GLU A 729 -25.89 4.41 -32.13
CA GLU A 729 -27.32 4.10 -32.15
C GLU A 729 -27.73 3.22 -30.97
N HIS A 730 -26.90 2.23 -30.62
CA HIS A 730 -27.13 1.39 -29.46
C HIS A 730 -27.08 2.20 -28.15
N ILE A 731 -26.09 3.09 -27.97
CA ILE A 731 -26.01 3.96 -26.78
C ILE A 731 -27.26 4.83 -26.68
N LYS A 732 -27.71 5.47 -27.77
CA LYS A 732 -28.93 6.29 -27.79
C LYS A 732 -30.16 5.47 -27.40
N TYR A 733 -30.30 4.25 -27.94
CA TYR A 733 -31.38 3.35 -27.58
C TYR A 733 -31.36 3.00 -26.08
N VAL A 734 -30.21 2.60 -25.53
CA VAL A 734 -30.08 2.26 -24.11
C VAL A 734 -30.36 3.48 -23.22
N LEU A 735 -29.89 4.66 -23.59
CA LEU A 735 -30.16 5.89 -22.86
C LEU A 735 -31.67 6.18 -22.78
N LYS A 736 -32.39 6.03 -23.91
CA LYS A 736 -33.86 6.16 -23.97
C LYS A 736 -34.57 5.11 -23.11
N GLU A 737 -34.08 3.87 -23.08
CA GLU A 737 -34.64 2.83 -22.19
C GLU A 737 -34.35 3.09 -20.71
N ARG A 738 -33.13 3.53 -20.36
CA ARG A 738 -32.77 3.84 -18.98
C ARG A 738 -33.52 5.07 -18.45
N LYS A 739 -33.83 6.06 -19.29
CA LYS A 739 -34.72 7.19 -18.94
C LYS A 739 -36.08 6.70 -18.42
N LYS A 740 -36.64 5.62 -19.00
CA LYS A 740 -37.93 5.05 -18.55
C LYS A 740 -37.84 4.39 -17.18
N LYS A 741 -36.64 3.98 -16.74
CA LYS A 741 -36.41 3.16 -15.54
C LYS A 741 -35.70 3.90 -14.40
N ILE A 742 -35.16 5.10 -14.64
CA ILE A 742 -34.35 5.82 -13.63
C ILE A 742 -35.15 6.20 -12.39
N ALA A 743 -36.42 6.59 -12.54
CA ALA A 743 -37.31 6.92 -11.42
C ALA A 743 -37.57 5.73 -10.48
N ASP A 744 -37.54 4.50 -11.00
CA ASP A 744 -37.64 3.26 -10.19
C ASP A 744 -36.30 2.82 -9.59
N PHE A 745 -35.19 3.25 -10.20
CA PHE A 745 -33.85 2.90 -9.75
C PHE A 745 -33.37 3.77 -8.58
N VAL A 746 -33.59 5.09 -8.65
CA VAL A 746 -33.09 6.03 -7.63
C VAL A 746 -33.57 5.73 -6.19
N PRO A 747 -34.82 5.26 -5.94
CA PRO A 747 -35.25 4.91 -4.58
C PRO A 747 -34.51 3.69 -4.04
N LYS A 748 -34.14 2.73 -4.90
CA LYS A 748 -33.35 1.55 -4.50
C LYS A 748 -31.96 1.97 -4.03
N TYR A 749 -31.35 2.93 -4.73
CA TYR A 749 -30.06 3.49 -4.32
C TYR A 749 -30.18 4.32 -3.03
N TYR A 750 -31.17 5.20 -2.93
CA TYR A 750 -31.46 5.98 -1.72
C TYR A 750 -31.57 5.09 -0.47
N ARG A 751 -32.27 3.95 -0.56
CA ARG A 751 -32.40 3.01 0.56
C ARG A 751 -31.08 2.35 0.96
N GLU A 752 -30.20 2.02 0.00
CA GLU A 752 -28.86 1.54 0.34
C GLU A 752 -28.03 2.65 1.02
N LEU A 753 -28.17 3.90 0.56
CA LEU A 753 -27.50 5.07 1.14
C LEU A 753 -27.99 5.37 2.58
N ARG A 754 -29.30 5.23 2.85
CA ARG A 754 -29.91 5.54 4.16
C ARG A 754 -29.90 4.41 5.16
N LYS A 755 -29.57 3.20 4.74
CA LYS A 755 -29.35 2.05 5.63
C LYS A 755 -28.35 2.35 6.75
N TYR A 756 -27.34 3.16 6.43
CA TYR A 756 -26.33 3.65 7.37
C TYR A 756 -26.19 5.16 7.20
N VAL A 757 -26.31 5.90 8.31
CA VAL A 757 -26.15 7.35 8.31
C VAL A 757 -24.88 7.70 9.06
N VAL A 758 -24.16 8.67 8.53
CA VAL A 758 -22.98 9.30 9.12
C VAL A 758 -23.26 10.79 9.10
N LEU A 759 -23.28 11.38 10.28
CA LEU A 759 -23.39 12.81 10.49
C LEU A 759 -22.08 13.26 11.14
N SER A 760 -21.43 14.25 10.52
CA SER A 760 -20.29 14.93 11.11
C SER A 760 -20.72 16.29 11.68
N GLY A 761 -20.12 16.65 12.80
CA GLY A 761 -20.09 17.99 13.37
C GLY A 761 -19.17 18.92 12.58
N THR A 762 -18.70 19.94 13.27
CA THR A 762 -17.77 20.97 12.78
C THR A 762 -16.46 20.97 13.58
N ASP A 763 -15.48 21.74 13.10
CA ASP A 763 -14.22 22.13 13.74
C ASP A 763 -14.32 22.76 15.15
N LYS A 764 -15.51 22.90 15.71
CA LYS A 764 -15.84 23.80 16.82
C LYS A 764 -16.95 23.15 17.68
N LYS A 765 -17.29 23.71 18.86
CA LYS A 765 -18.37 23.20 19.76
C LYS A 765 -19.78 22.95 19.17
N ASP A 766 -20.17 21.70 19.00
CA ASP A 766 -21.50 21.27 18.55
C ASP A 766 -22.32 20.59 19.66
N VAL A 767 -23.65 20.73 19.58
CA VAL A 767 -24.61 20.03 20.44
C VAL A 767 -25.52 19.15 19.58
N PHE A 768 -25.48 17.85 19.81
CA PHE A 768 -26.32 16.85 19.14
C PHE A 768 -27.47 16.41 20.05
N LEU A 769 -28.70 16.77 19.68
CA LEU A 769 -29.90 16.32 20.37
C LEU A 769 -30.52 15.14 19.62
N VAL A 770 -30.62 14.00 20.29
CA VAL A 770 -31.15 12.75 19.73
C VAL A 770 -32.38 12.31 20.50
N ASN A 771 -33.55 12.56 19.91
CA ASN A 771 -34.85 12.21 20.47
C ASN A 771 -35.33 10.88 19.89
N ARG A 772 -35.48 9.86 20.74
CA ARG A 772 -36.03 8.55 20.37
C ARG A 772 -37.56 8.55 20.49
N MET A 773 -38.24 8.29 19.39
CA MET A 773 -39.70 8.30 19.32
C MET A 773 -40.29 6.92 19.66
N GLU A 774 -41.58 6.86 20.00
CA GLU A 774 -42.24 5.62 20.43
C GLU A 774 -42.37 4.55 19.34
N ASP A 775 -42.46 4.96 18.08
CA ASP A 775 -42.50 4.07 16.90
C ASP A 775 -41.13 3.43 16.59
N GLY A 776 -40.07 3.92 17.26
CA GLY A 776 -38.68 3.51 17.11
C GLY A 776 -37.87 4.37 16.15
N SER A 777 -38.44 5.44 15.59
CA SER A 777 -37.73 6.47 14.83
C SER A 777 -36.83 7.33 15.71
N VAL A 778 -35.89 8.03 15.09
CA VAL A 778 -34.93 8.91 15.75
C VAL A 778 -35.01 10.29 15.11
N HIS A 779 -35.37 11.30 15.88
CA HIS A 779 -35.31 12.70 15.50
C HIS A 779 -33.98 13.30 15.99
N LEU A 780 -33.17 13.79 15.06
CA LEU A 780 -31.79 14.23 15.28
C LEU A 780 -31.66 15.71 14.91
N VAL A 781 -31.17 16.51 15.86
CA VAL A 781 -30.87 17.93 15.68
C VAL A 781 -29.39 18.17 16.00
N GLN A 782 -28.70 18.93 15.16
CA GLN A 782 -27.36 19.44 15.41
C GLN A 782 -27.44 20.97 15.55
N ASN A 783 -26.96 21.47 16.69
CA ASN A 783 -26.87 22.88 16.98
C ASN A 783 -25.40 23.30 17.11
N ARG A 784 -25.03 24.39 16.44
CA ARG A 784 -23.77 25.09 16.57
C ARG A 784 -23.83 25.98 17.81
N GLU A 785 -22.93 25.80 18.77
CA GLU A 785 -22.86 26.69 19.93
C GLU A 785 -21.97 27.91 19.64
N LYS A 786 -22.56 29.11 19.75
CA LYS A 786 -21.90 30.40 19.54
C LYS A 786 -21.99 31.26 20.80
N LYS A 787 -21.16 32.29 20.88
CA LYS A 787 -21.26 33.32 21.94
C LYS A 787 -22.61 34.05 21.94
N SER A 788 -23.30 34.11 20.79
CA SER A 788 -24.60 34.77 20.61
C SER A 788 -25.80 33.85 20.89
N GLY A 789 -25.59 32.57 21.18
CA GLY A 789 -26.64 31.55 21.33
C GLY A 789 -26.39 30.32 20.46
N GLN A 790 -27.37 29.40 20.46
CA GLN A 790 -27.33 28.18 19.63
C GLN A 790 -27.99 28.43 18.28
N GLU A 791 -27.40 27.90 17.21
CA GLU A 791 -27.95 27.94 15.85
C GLU A 791 -28.11 26.52 15.30
N THR A 792 -29.30 26.16 14.83
CA THR A 792 -29.55 24.85 14.24
C THR A 792 -28.97 24.77 12.84
N VAL A 793 -28.04 23.83 12.62
CA VAL A 793 -27.37 23.62 11.33
C VAL A 793 -27.86 22.37 10.61
N PHE A 794 -28.50 21.44 11.31
CA PHE A 794 -29.08 20.23 10.73
C PHE A 794 -30.22 19.67 11.59
N GLU A 795 -31.29 19.23 10.94
CA GLU A 795 -32.43 18.58 11.59
C GLU A 795 -33.00 17.49 10.68
N LYS A 796 -33.21 16.27 11.19
CA LYS A 796 -33.80 15.17 10.43
C LYS A 796 -34.37 14.05 11.29
N THR A 797 -35.47 13.45 10.83
CA THR A 797 -36.05 12.23 11.42
C THR A 797 -35.72 11.00 10.58
N TYR A 798 -35.28 9.92 11.22
CA TYR A 798 -34.92 8.65 10.59
C TYR A 798 -35.84 7.50 11.02
N ASN A 799 -36.37 6.77 10.04
CA ASN A 799 -37.28 5.64 10.25
C ASN A 799 -36.50 4.30 10.38
N PRO A 800 -36.84 3.42 11.34
CA PRO A 800 -36.16 2.13 11.52
C PRO A 800 -36.38 1.10 10.39
N GLN A 801 -37.36 1.31 9.51
CA GLN A 801 -37.55 0.49 8.31
C GLN A 801 -36.47 0.75 7.26
N GLU A 802 -35.95 1.98 7.21
CA GLU A 802 -34.93 2.42 6.26
C GLU A 802 -33.55 2.41 6.89
N THR A 803 -33.41 3.02 8.08
CA THR A 803 -32.13 3.26 8.75
C THR A 803 -31.87 2.21 9.83
N LYS A 804 -30.73 1.52 9.74
CA LYS A 804 -30.31 0.51 10.74
C LYS A 804 -29.42 1.10 11.82
N GLU A 805 -28.56 2.04 11.44
CA GLU A 805 -27.51 2.57 12.31
C GLU A 805 -27.13 4.00 11.91
N ILE A 806 -26.91 4.86 12.89
CA ILE A 806 -26.48 6.26 12.73
C ILE A 806 -25.17 6.45 13.48
N TRP A 807 -24.16 7.03 12.82
CA TRP A 807 -22.88 7.43 13.41
C TRP A 807 -22.86 8.95 13.48
N ILE A 808 -22.62 9.48 14.67
CA ILE A 808 -22.58 10.92 14.93
C ILE A 808 -21.17 11.22 15.42
N TYR A 809 -20.44 12.02 14.66
CA TYR A 809 -19.07 12.45 14.96
C TYR A 809 -19.08 13.91 15.42
N GLY A 810 -18.51 14.22 16.58
CA GLY A 810 -18.31 15.59 17.06
C GLY A 810 -17.21 16.32 16.30
N LEU A 811 -16.10 15.62 16.05
CA LEU A 811 -14.86 16.07 15.38
C LEU A 811 -13.84 16.70 16.34
N ASN A 812 -13.81 18.02 16.50
CA ASN A 812 -12.88 18.71 17.40
C ASN A 812 -13.64 19.71 18.29
N ASP A 813 -12.97 20.18 19.35
CA ASP A 813 -13.53 21.07 20.38
C ASP A 813 -14.43 20.29 21.36
N GLU A 814 -15.06 20.98 22.31
CA GLU A 814 -15.91 20.35 23.32
C GLU A 814 -17.34 20.18 22.79
N ASP A 815 -17.71 18.94 22.44
CA ASP A 815 -19.03 18.60 21.91
C ASP A 815 -19.94 17.97 22.96
N THR A 816 -21.25 18.15 22.79
CA THR A 816 -22.27 17.59 23.69
C THR A 816 -23.25 16.70 22.93
N PHE A 817 -23.43 15.47 23.40
CA PHE A 817 -24.37 14.50 22.86
C PHE A 817 -25.47 14.22 23.89
N ILE A 818 -26.72 14.54 23.54
CA ILE A 818 -27.89 14.34 24.38
C ILE A 818 -28.76 13.26 23.75
N VAL A 819 -28.97 12.12 24.42
CA VAL A 819 -29.82 11.03 23.93
C VAL A 819 -30.96 10.78 24.91
N GLN A 820 -32.17 11.12 24.50
CA GLN A 820 -33.38 11.07 25.31
C GLN A 820 -34.57 10.40 24.59
N GLY A 821 -35.67 10.19 25.30
CA GLY A 821 -36.91 9.62 24.76
C GLY A 821 -37.09 8.11 24.96
N SER A 822 -37.90 7.49 24.10
CA SER A 822 -38.51 6.16 24.31
C SER A 822 -37.54 4.96 24.32
N ASP A 823 -37.70 4.06 25.29
CA ASP A 823 -37.01 2.76 25.40
C ASP A 823 -37.37 1.75 24.28
N LYS A 824 -38.26 2.09 23.34
CA LYS A 824 -38.60 1.26 22.16
C LYS A 824 -37.58 1.36 21.01
N ALA A 825 -36.38 1.88 21.29
CA ALA A 825 -35.28 2.08 20.33
C ALA A 825 -35.02 0.90 19.36
N LYS A 826 -35.16 1.16 18.06
CA LYS A 826 -34.88 0.20 16.98
C LYS A 826 -33.56 0.50 16.25
N ILE A 827 -33.25 1.77 16.01
CA ILE A 827 -32.04 2.25 15.34
C ILE A 827 -30.85 2.29 16.31
N LYS A 828 -29.72 1.73 15.88
CA LYS A 828 -28.47 1.77 16.66
C LYS A 828 -27.76 3.13 16.51
N LEU A 829 -27.28 3.69 17.61
CA LEU A 829 -26.50 4.93 17.61
C LEU A 829 -25.04 4.64 17.96
N ARG A 830 -24.14 5.32 17.26
CA ARG A 830 -22.75 5.47 17.66
C ARG A 830 -22.45 6.95 17.82
N LEU A 831 -21.96 7.30 18.98
CA LEU A 831 -21.53 8.66 19.31
C LEU A 831 -20.01 8.63 19.37
N ILE A 832 -19.36 9.46 18.58
CA ILE A 832 -17.91 9.56 18.49
C ILE A 832 -17.59 11.01 18.86
N GLY A 833 -16.98 11.22 20.02
CA GLY A 833 -16.65 12.56 20.50
C GLY A 833 -15.66 13.23 19.56
N GLY A 834 -14.40 12.77 19.63
CA GLY A 834 -13.37 13.21 18.72
C GLY A 834 -12.22 13.78 19.53
N LYS A 835 -11.64 14.89 19.09
CA LYS A 835 -10.51 15.49 19.79
C LYS A 835 -11.02 16.55 20.75
N ASN A 836 -10.90 16.27 22.04
CA ASN A 836 -10.98 17.13 23.23
C ASN A 836 -11.92 16.49 24.25
N LYS A 837 -12.45 17.28 25.18
CA LYS A 837 -13.34 16.80 26.22
C LYS A 837 -14.77 16.87 25.70
N ASP A 838 -15.41 15.71 25.60
CA ASP A 838 -16.80 15.62 25.16
C ASP A 838 -17.73 15.20 26.29
N THR A 839 -18.99 15.65 26.17
CA THR A 839 -20.05 15.37 27.15
C THR A 839 -21.12 14.48 26.53
N PHE A 840 -21.40 13.35 27.15
CA PHE A 840 -22.42 12.39 26.75
C PHE A 840 -23.50 12.29 27.82
N GLN A 841 -24.67 12.87 27.55
CA GLN A 841 -25.86 12.82 28.39
C GLN A 841 -26.81 11.76 27.85
N ILE A 842 -26.73 10.54 28.39
CA ILE A 842 -27.44 9.37 27.85
C ILE A 842 -28.53 8.92 28.82
N GLU A 843 -29.72 9.50 28.69
CA GLU A 843 -30.90 9.05 29.43
C GLU A 843 -31.38 7.69 28.90
N ASN A 844 -31.31 7.50 27.58
CA ASN A 844 -31.70 6.25 26.92
C ASN A 844 -30.50 5.53 26.29
N ASN A 845 -29.99 4.53 26.99
CA ASN A 845 -28.79 3.79 26.58
C ASN A 845 -29.04 2.64 25.59
N LYS A 846 -30.30 2.37 25.21
CA LYS A 846 -30.63 1.20 24.40
C LYS A 846 -30.06 1.32 22.99
N LYS A 847 -29.23 0.36 22.59
CA LYS A 847 -28.49 0.36 21.31
C LYS A 847 -27.66 1.64 21.09
N VAL A 848 -27.17 2.26 22.16
CA VAL A 848 -26.17 3.34 22.09
C VAL A 848 -24.79 2.77 22.36
N VAL A 849 -23.79 3.23 21.61
CA VAL A 849 -22.38 2.94 21.90
C VAL A 849 -21.59 4.24 21.78
N VAL A 850 -20.85 4.59 22.82
CA VAL A 850 -19.99 5.78 22.84
C VAL A 850 -18.54 5.39 22.51
N TYR A 851 -17.86 6.21 21.72
CA TYR A 851 -16.46 6.10 21.34
C TYR A 851 -15.77 7.43 21.59
N ASP A 852 -14.59 7.37 22.20
CA ASP A 852 -13.78 8.56 22.41
C ASP A 852 -12.33 8.20 22.74
N TYR A 853 -11.46 9.20 22.80
CA TYR A 853 -10.09 9.05 23.26
C TYR A 853 -10.03 8.82 24.78
N ALA A 854 -9.21 7.86 25.22
CA ALA A 854 -9.11 7.47 26.63
C ALA A 854 -8.33 8.47 27.49
N ASP A 855 -7.49 9.28 26.87
CA ASP A 855 -6.66 10.29 27.53
C ASP A 855 -7.34 11.66 27.66
N LYS A 856 -8.59 11.78 27.21
CA LYS A 856 -9.41 12.99 27.35
C LYS A 856 -10.34 12.87 28.57
N GLN A 857 -10.67 14.00 29.20
CA GLN A 857 -11.50 14.04 30.42
C GLN A 857 -13.01 13.95 30.11
N ASN A 858 -13.43 12.89 29.43
CA ASN A 858 -14.80 12.77 28.89
C ASN A 858 -15.83 12.61 30.01
N GLU A 859 -16.97 13.28 29.88
CA GLU A 859 -18.06 13.22 30.85
C GLU A 859 -19.18 12.34 30.31
N LEU A 860 -19.46 11.23 30.99
CA LEU A 860 -20.62 10.38 30.71
C LEU A 860 -21.59 10.48 31.89
N THR A 861 -22.74 11.11 31.68
CA THR A 861 -23.78 11.29 32.70
C THR A 861 -24.95 10.35 32.45
N GLU A 862 -25.45 9.76 33.55
CA GLU A 862 -26.48 8.71 33.52
C GLU A 862 -27.71 9.11 34.33
N VAL A 863 -28.87 8.99 33.72
CA VAL A 863 -30.11 8.72 34.44
C VAL A 863 -30.31 7.19 34.46
N GLY A 864 -29.52 6.48 35.27
CA GLY A 864 -29.91 5.18 35.85
C GLY A 864 -29.43 3.83 35.25
N LYS A 865 -28.64 3.74 34.16
CA LYS A 865 -28.10 2.45 33.65
C LYS A 865 -26.78 2.57 32.84
N LYS A 866 -25.79 1.70 33.13
CA LYS A 866 -24.47 1.59 32.47
C LYS A 866 -24.52 1.63 30.92
N THR A 867 -24.18 2.77 30.31
CA THR A 867 -24.04 2.92 28.85
C THR A 867 -22.78 2.22 28.32
N LYS A 868 -22.89 1.49 27.20
CA LYS A 868 -21.74 0.85 26.55
C LYS A 868 -20.83 1.90 25.92
N HIS A 869 -19.56 1.94 26.32
CA HIS A 869 -18.57 2.88 25.81
C HIS A 869 -17.24 2.19 25.51
N TYR A 870 -16.44 2.81 24.65
CA TYR A 870 -15.10 2.39 24.27
C TYR A 870 -14.19 3.62 24.23
N PHE A 871 -13.62 3.95 25.38
CA PHE A 871 -12.57 4.96 25.47
C PHE A 871 -11.22 4.30 25.18
N THR A 872 -10.61 4.66 24.05
CA THR A 872 -9.33 4.06 23.58
C THR A 872 -8.58 5.08 22.74
N ASN A 873 -7.26 5.03 22.72
CA ASN A 873 -6.44 5.94 21.90
C ASN A 873 -6.20 5.41 20.48
N ARG A 874 -6.96 4.39 20.02
CA ARG A 874 -6.86 3.90 18.65
C ARG A 874 -7.27 4.99 17.66
N TYR A 875 -6.30 5.46 16.89
CA TYR A 875 -6.46 6.61 16.02
C TYR A 875 -7.60 6.41 15.01
N ASP A 876 -7.61 5.27 14.33
CA ASP A 876 -8.59 4.94 13.29
C ASP A 876 -10.04 4.79 13.79
N LEU A 877 -10.24 4.54 15.09
CA LEU A 877 -11.56 4.33 15.67
C LEU A 877 -12.26 5.66 15.99
N ASN A 878 -11.49 6.64 16.46
CA ASN A 878 -12.02 7.94 16.89
C ASN A 878 -11.88 9.02 15.82
N ASN A 879 -11.01 8.84 14.83
CA ASN A 879 -10.83 9.82 13.77
C ASN A 879 -11.88 9.68 12.67
N PHE A 880 -12.45 10.81 12.25
CA PHE A 880 -13.42 10.86 11.16
C PHE A 880 -12.75 10.61 9.81
N ASN A 881 -13.31 9.67 9.04
CA ASN A 881 -12.99 9.46 7.64
C ASN A 881 -14.29 9.10 6.91
N TYR A 882 -14.75 9.99 6.02
CA TYR A 882 -16.00 9.84 5.29
C TYR A 882 -16.01 8.66 4.31
N GLU A 883 -14.84 8.16 3.89
CA GLU A 883 -14.68 7.01 3.01
C GLU A 883 -14.91 5.66 3.71
N LYS A 884 -14.80 5.63 5.05
CA LYS A 884 -14.96 4.40 5.84
C LYS A 884 -16.44 4.09 6.06
N LEU A 885 -17.07 3.42 5.09
CA LEU A 885 -18.48 3.04 5.18
C LEU A 885 -18.72 1.52 5.25
N PRO A 886 -19.84 1.06 5.84
CA PRO A 886 -20.15 -0.36 5.90
C PRO A 886 -20.26 -0.99 4.50
N LEU A 887 -19.59 -2.14 4.34
CA LEU A 887 -19.60 -2.94 3.13
C LEU A 887 -19.37 -4.40 3.46
N THR A 888 -20.15 -5.31 2.87
CA THR A 888 -19.89 -6.74 2.95
C THR A 888 -19.44 -7.23 1.59
N VAL A 889 -18.24 -7.76 1.53
CA VAL A 889 -17.59 -8.25 0.32
C VAL A 889 -17.59 -9.77 0.36
N ASN A 890 -18.41 -10.38 -0.50
CA ASN A 890 -18.45 -11.82 -0.70
C ASN A 890 -17.73 -12.20 -1.99
N MET A 891 -16.98 -13.30 -1.97
CA MET A 891 -16.21 -13.84 -3.09
C MET A 891 -16.35 -15.36 -3.12
N LEU A 892 -16.54 -15.93 -4.31
CA LEU A 892 -16.57 -17.38 -4.53
C LEU A 892 -15.66 -17.69 -5.74
N LEU A 893 -14.62 -18.49 -5.53
CA LEU A 893 -13.65 -18.88 -6.56
C LEU A 893 -13.54 -20.40 -6.66
N PRO A 894 -13.25 -20.97 -7.84
CA PRO A 894 -12.81 -22.36 -7.95
C PRO A 894 -11.45 -22.55 -7.26
N ASN A 895 -11.17 -23.76 -6.78
CA ASN A 895 -9.92 -24.09 -6.08
C ASN A 895 -9.39 -25.44 -6.60
N VAL A 896 -8.15 -25.48 -7.13
CA VAL A 896 -7.59 -26.65 -7.84
C VAL A 896 -6.16 -26.92 -7.37
N GLY A 897 -5.78 -28.19 -7.23
CA GLY A 897 -4.41 -28.59 -6.91
C GLY A 897 -4.06 -30.01 -7.35
N TYR A 898 -2.78 -30.36 -7.38
CA TYR A 898 -2.31 -31.71 -7.66
C TYR A 898 -1.16 -32.10 -6.73
N ASN A 899 -1.17 -33.33 -6.22
CA ASN A 899 0.03 -33.96 -5.67
C ASN A 899 -0.03 -35.49 -5.88
N PRO A 900 1.12 -36.20 -5.86
CA PRO A 900 1.14 -37.64 -6.14
C PRO A 900 0.26 -38.49 -5.21
N GLU A 901 0.02 -38.03 -3.97
CA GLU A 901 -0.78 -38.79 -3.02
C GLU A 901 -2.28 -38.61 -3.24
N ASP A 902 -2.73 -37.37 -3.37
CA ASP A 902 -4.15 -37.04 -3.50
C ASP A 902 -4.66 -37.02 -4.96
N GLY A 903 -3.76 -37.05 -5.93
CA GLY A 903 -4.06 -36.80 -7.34
C GLY A 903 -4.53 -35.37 -7.58
N VAL A 904 -5.41 -35.19 -8.57
CA VAL A 904 -6.10 -33.91 -8.80
C VAL A 904 -7.09 -33.66 -7.67
N LYS A 905 -7.15 -32.42 -7.17
CA LYS A 905 -8.16 -31.91 -6.25
C LYS A 905 -8.96 -30.81 -6.93
N LEU A 906 -10.28 -30.85 -6.79
CA LEU A 906 -11.19 -29.79 -7.25
C LEU A 906 -12.08 -29.34 -6.10
N GLY A 907 -12.30 -28.05 -6.00
CA GLY A 907 -12.96 -27.45 -4.85
C GLY A 907 -13.44 -26.02 -5.09
N PHE A 908 -13.87 -25.38 -4.01
CA PHE A 908 -14.26 -23.98 -4.01
C PHE A 908 -13.64 -23.24 -2.80
N LEU A 909 -13.49 -21.93 -2.95
CA LEU A 909 -13.11 -20.99 -1.91
C LEU A 909 -14.19 -19.90 -1.82
N TYR A 910 -14.95 -19.90 -0.74
CA TYR A 910 -15.85 -18.81 -0.39
C TYR A 910 -15.22 -17.92 0.68
N SER A 911 -15.27 -16.61 0.49
CA SER A 911 -14.76 -15.62 1.44
C SER A 911 -15.79 -14.49 1.62
N SER A 912 -16.04 -14.11 2.87
CA SER A 912 -16.92 -12.99 3.25
C SER A 912 -16.16 -12.06 4.20
N LYS A 913 -15.74 -10.90 3.71
CA LYS A 913 -15.14 -9.82 4.51
C LYS A 913 -16.22 -8.77 4.85
N ARG A 914 -16.47 -8.55 6.15
CA ARG A 914 -17.46 -7.59 6.65
C ARG A 914 -16.76 -6.36 7.19
N LEU A 915 -16.98 -5.22 6.55
CA LEU A 915 -16.59 -3.89 7.01
C LEU A 915 -17.81 -3.23 7.66
N LYS A 916 -17.67 -2.79 8.91
CA LYS A 916 -18.69 -2.03 9.65
C LYS A 916 -18.05 -0.76 10.20
N PHE A 917 -18.42 -0.31 11.40
CA PHE A 917 -17.72 0.80 12.06
C PHE A 917 -16.23 0.50 12.30
N VAL A 918 -15.94 -0.70 12.81
CA VAL A 918 -14.55 -1.17 12.95
C VAL A 918 -14.11 -1.80 11.64
N GLN A 919 -13.07 -1.24 11.02
CA GLN A 919 -12.57 -1.66 9.70
C GLN A 919 -11.08 -2.00 9.67
N ASP A 920 -10.38 -1.96 10.81
CA ASP A 920 -8.95 -2.23 10.88
C ASP A 920 -8.66 -3.56 11.61
N PRO A 921 -8.45 -4.69 10.90
CA PRO A 921 -8.47 -4.85 9.43
C PRO A 921 -9.86 -5.09 8.82
N TYR A 922 -10.86 -5.44 9.65
CA TYR A 922 -12.27 -5.66 9.32
C TYR A 922 -13.08 -5.98 10.59
N ALA A 923 -14.41 -5.98 10.53
CA ALA A 923 -15.26 -6.38 11.66
C ALA A 923 -15.39 -7.91 11.80
N ALA A 924 -15.41 -8.62 10.68
CA ALA A 924 -15.34 -10.09 10.64
C ALA A 924 -14.88 -10.57 9.27
N LYS A 925 -14.15 -11.68 9.21
CA LYS A 925 -13.83 -12.39 7.98
C LYS A 925 -14.17 -13.86 8.14
N HIS A 926 -14.90 -14.39 7.17
CA HIS A 926 -15.25 -15.80 7.08
C HIS A 926 -14.61 -16.37 5.82
N THR A 927 -13.97 -17.53 5.93
CA THR A 927 -13.44 -18.29 4.80
C THR A 927 -13.97 -19.71 4.90
N LEU A 928 -14.54 -20.22 3.82
CA LEU A 928 -14.98 -21.60 3.68
C LEU A 928 -14.28 -22.21 2.46
N LYS A 929 -13.58 -23.31 2.67
CA LYS A 929 -12.96 -24.10 1.62
C LYS A 929 -13.63 -25.47 1.56
N GLY A 930 -13.85 -25.96 0.35
CA GLY A 930 -14.29 -27.33 0.12
C GLY A 930 -13.43 -27.97 -0.96
N PHE A 931 -13.02 -29.22 -0.78
CA PHE A 931 -12.24 -29.98 -1.75
C PHE A 931 -12.76 -31.40 -1.91
N TYR A 932 -12.63 -31.91 -3.14
CA TYR A 932 -12.76 -33.30 -3.49
C TYR A 932 -11.44 -33.79 -4.10
N SER A 933 -10.82 -34.80 -3.49
CA SER A 933 -9.60 -35.46 -3.97
C SER A 933 -9.97 -36.67 -4.82
N PHE A 934 -9.62 -36.66 -6.12
CA PHE A 934 -10.04 -37.71 -7.05
C PHE A 934 -9.37 -39.07 -6.79
N ASN A 935 -8.12 -39.09 -6.31
CA ASN A 935 -7.39 -40.35 -6.07
C ASN A 935 -7.94 -41.09 -4.85
N THR A 936 -8.20 -40.35 -3.77
CA THR A 936 -8.68 -40.94 -2.52
C THR A 936 -10.20 -41.03 -2.44
N LYS A 937 -10.92 -40.25 -3.28
CA LYS A 937 -12.37 -40.00 -3.18
C LYS A 937 -12.75 -39.37 -1.83
N GLY A 938 -11.82 -38.58 -1.28
CA GLY A 938 -11.98 -37.86 -0.02
C GLY A 938 -12.61 -36.49 -0.22
N VAL A 939 -13.52 -36.11 0.67
CA VAL A 939 -14.06 -34.76 0.80
C VAL A 939 -13.46 -34.10 2.03
N GLU A 940 -13.13 -32.82 1.90
CA GLU A 940 -12.64 -31.97 2.97
C GLU A 940 -13.40 -30.63 2.96
N ALA A 941 -13.80 -30.17 4.14
CA ALA A 941 -14.38 -28.85 4.35
C ALA A 941 -13.65 -28.15 5.50
N GLU A 942 -13.27 -26.89 5.28
CA GLU A 942 -12.60 -26.04 6.27
C GLU A 942 -13.33 -24.71 6.41
N TYR A 943 -13.59 -24.31 7.65
CA TYR A 943 -14.08 -22.98 7.98
C TYR A 943 -13.05 -22.25 8.85
N ALA A 944 -12.77 -21.00 8.51
CA ALA A 944 -11.96 -20.10 9.31
C ALA A 944 -12.70 -18.76 9.50
N GLY A 945 -13.00 -18.43 10.76
CA GLY A 945 -13.58 -17.16 11.17
C GLY A 945 -12.57 -16.33 11.96
N HIS A 946 -12.38 -15.07 11.59
CA HIS A 946 -11.61 -14.09 12.35
C HIS A 946 -12.50 -12.89 12.72
N PHE A 947 -12.53 -12.55 14.00
CA PHE A 947 -13.36 -11.50 14.59
C PHE A 947 -12.46 -10.55 15.41
N PRO A 948 -11.80 -9.57 14.76
CA PRO A 948 -10.96 -8.60 15.44
C PRO A 948 -11.72 -7.82 16.51
N ASN A 949 -11.04 -7.47 17.61
CA ASN A 949 -11.59 -6.57 18.61
C ASN A 949 -11.49 -5.11 18.13
N ALA A 950 -12.47 -4.31 18.55
CA ALA A 950 -12.55 -2.90 18.20
C ALA A 950 -11.45 -2.04 18.85
N THR A 951 -11.06 -2.36 20.09
CA THR A 951 -10.27 -1.45 20.93
C THR A 951 -8.83 -1.88 21.16
N ASN A 952 -8.47 -3.09 20.78
CA ASN A 952 -7.12 -3.60 20.93
C ASN A 952 -6.77 -4.56 19.78
N ASN A 953 -5.52 -5.02 19.80
CA ASN A 953 -4.98 -5.88 18.76
C ASN A 953 -5.35 -7.37 18.93
N TRP A 954 -6.19 -7.72 19.91
CA TRP A 954 -6.69 -9.09 20.07
C TRP A 954 -7.93 -9.32 19.21
N GLY A 955 -8.17 -10.55 18.77
CA GLY A 955 -9.34 -10.95 18.00
C GLY A 955 -9.73 -12.38 18.33
N PHE A 956 -11.03 -12.67 18.30
CA PHE A 956 -11.50 -14.05 18.46
C PHE A 956 -11.33 -14.79 17.12
N THR A 957 -10.87 -16.02 17.18
CA THR A 957 -10.75 -16.93 16.02
C THR A 957 -11.63 -18.15 16.23
N LEU A 958 -12.21 -18.66 15.15
CA LEU A 958 -12.96 -19.91 15.16
C LEU A 958 -12.62 -20.69 13.90
N ASN A 959 -11.87 -21.78 14.08
CA ASN A 959 -11.55 -22.68 12.99
C ASN A 959 -12.34 -23.98 13.14
N ALA A 960 -12.80 -24.55 12.04
CA ALA A 960 -13.41 -25.87 12.01
C ALA A 960 -12.96 -26.64 10.77
N ARG A 961 -12.80 -27.95 10.89
CA ARG A 961 -12.42 -28.83 9.79
C ARG A 961 -13.18 -30.14 9.88
N ALA A 962 -13.67 -30.62 8.75
CA ALA A 962 -14.32 -31.91 8.61
C ALA A 962 -13.75 -32.65 7.40
N THR A 963 -13.38 -33.90 7.58
CA THR A 963 -12.91 -34.78 6.50
C THR A 963 -13.76 -36.03 6.44
N SER A 964 -14.04 -36.51 5.23
CA SER A 964 -14.66 -37.82 5.03
C SER A 964 -13.71 -38.96 5.44
N PRO A 965 -14.23 -40.18 5.66
CA PRO A 965 -13.41 -41.37 5.95
C PRO A 965 -12.38 -41.73 4.87
N ASN A 966 -12.46 -41.13 3.69
CA ASN A 966 -11.52 -41.39 2.60
C ASN A 966 -10.31 -40.43 2.59
N PHE A 967 -10.24 -39.45 3.49
CA PHE A 967 -9.05 -38.61 3.64
C PHE A 967 -7.88 -39.45 4.12
N ALA A 968 -6.73 -39.38 3.45
CA ALA A 968 -5.61 -40.28 3.69
C ALA A 968 -4.35 -39.54 4.14
N VAL A 969 -3.63 -40.14 5.08
CA VAL A 969 -2.24 -39.82 5.45
C VAL A 969 -1.38 -41.06 5.25
N ASN A 970 -0.06 -40.93 5.17
CA ASN A 970 0.82 -42.08 5.05
C ASN A 970 1.37 -42.53 6.42
N TYR A 971 1.63 -43.82 6.58
CA TYR A 971 2.29 -44.37 7.75
C TYR A 971 3.15 -45.59 7.41
N TYR A 972 4.43 -45.51 7.76
CA TYR A 972 5.45 -46.54 7.51
C TYR A 972 5.96 -47.20 8.81
N GLY A 973 5.36 -46.86 9.97
CA GLY A 973 5.84 -47.27 11.29
C GLY A 973 6.55 -46.14 12.04
N ILE A 974 6.90 -46.41 13.30
CA ILE A 974 7.68 -45.49 14.15
C ILE A 974 9.17 -45.87 14.06
N GLY A 975 10.02 -44.88 13.79
CA GLY A 975 11.46 -45.03 13.73
C GLY A 975 12.09 -44.32 12.53
N ASN A 976 13.41 -44.17 12.60
CA ASN A 976 14.22 -43.52 11.57
C ASN A 976 14.61 -44.48 10.43
N GLU A 977 14.50 -45.79 10.63
CA GLU A 977 14.88 -46.81 9.64
C GLU A 977 13.72 -47.71 9.22
N THR A 978 12.50 -47.17 9.19
CA THR A 978 11.30 -47.89 8.76
C THR A 978 11.40 -48.40 7.31
N HIS A 979 10.91 -49.62 7.07
CA HIS A 979 10.95 -50.30 5.77
C HIS A 979 10.13 -49.54 4.71
N TYR A 980 10.64 -49.50 3.48
CA TYR A 980 9.92 -48.93 2.33
C TYR A 980 9.32 -50.06 1.51
N PHE A 981 8.03 -50.32 1.71
CA PHE A 981 7.34 -51.46 1.13
C PHE A 981 6.44 -51.09 -0.07
N ASP A 982 6.54 -49.88 -0.61
CA ASP A 982 5.67 -49.41 -1.70
C ASP A 982 5.82 -50.26 -2.97
N GLU A 983 7.04 -50.70 -3.29
CA GLU A 983 7.32 -51.57 -4.44
C GLU A 983 6.82 -53.01 -4.22
N GLU A 984 6.87 -53.49 -2.98
CA GLU A 984 6.53 -54.87 -2.61
C GLU A 984 5.01 -55.06 -2.42
N MET A 985 4.36 -54.11 -1.75
CA MET A 985 2.98 -54.22 -1.25
C MET A 985 2.01 -53.23 -1.92
N GLY A 986 2.53 -52.35 -2.78
CA GLY A 986 1.77 -51.36 -3.53
C GLY A 986 1.46 -50.07 -2.75
N ASP A 987 1.11 -49.03 -3.51
CA ASP A 987 0.97 -47.66 -3.01
C ASP A 987 -0.14 -47.47 -1.96
N GLU A 988 -1.11 -48.37 -1.88
CA GLU A 988 -2.21 -48.27 -0.94
C GLU A 988 -1.84 -48.81 0.44
N TYR A 989 -0.82 -49.67 0.58
CA TYR A 989 -0.54 -50.38 1.82
C TYR A 989 -0.16 -49.43 2.98
N LYS A 990 0.60 -48.35 2.71
CA LYS A 990 0.95 -47.33 3.74
C LYS A 990 -0.19 -46.38 4.12
N ARG A 991 -1.24 -46.28 3.28
CA ARG A 991 -2.23 -45.20 3.41
C ARG A 991 -3.17 -45.50 4.56
N VAL A 992 -3.19 -44.59 5.53
CA VAL A 992 -4.10 -44.58 6.65
C VAL A 992 -5.21 -43.58 6.38
N ARG A 993 -6.44 -44.07 6.35
CA ARG A 993 -7.62 -43.26 6.09
C ARG A 993 -8.22 -42.79 7.41
N ILE A 994 -8.38 -41.48 7.55
CA ILE A 994 -8.80 -40.85 8.80
C ILE A 994 -10.00 -39.92 8.55
N GLU A 995 -11.11 -40.28 9.17
CA GLU A 995 -12.24 -39.38 9.37
C GLU A 995 -11.92 -38.45 10.54
N SER A 996 -11.97 -37.13 10.34
CA SER A 996 -11.59 -36.16 11.36
C SER A 996 -12.57 -34.99 11.40
N TYR A 997 -13.00 -34.65 12.60
CA TYR A 997 -13.80 -33.46 12.91
C TYR A 997 -13.06 -32.63 13.95
N SER A 998 -12.95 -31.32 13.74
CA SER A 998 -12.31 -30.45 14.72
C SER A 998 -12.95 -29.08 14.78
N VAL A 999 -12.95 -28.49 15.98
CA VAL A 999 -13.35 -27.11 16.26
C VAL A 999 -12.31 -26.49 17.18
N SER A 1000 -11.85 -25.30 16.83
CA SER A 1000 -10.71 -24.62 17.46
C SER A 1000 -11.04 -23.14 17.67
N PRO A 1001 -11.82 -22.78 18.70
CA PRO A 1001 -11.91 -21.41 19.17
C PRO A 1001 -10.56 -20.92 19.69
N GLY A 1002 -10.27 -19.63 19.51
CA GLY A 1002 -9.08 -19.01 20.06
C GLY A 1002 -9.12 -17.50 20.13
N TYR A 1003 -8.03 -16.94 20.63
CA TYR A 1003 -7.78 -15.51 20.68
C TYR A 1003 -6.40 -15.22 20.09
N LYS A 1004 -6.36 -14.33 19.10
CA LYS A 1004 -5.17 -13.95 18.35
C LYS A 1004 -4.84 -12.48 18.57
N PHE A 1005 -3.62 -12.18 18.99
CA PHE A 1005 -3.01 -10.86 18.97
C PHE A 1005 -2.29 -10.63 17.63
N GLU A 1006 -2.55 -9.52 16.97
CA GLU A 1006 -1.84 -9.10 15.75
C GLU A 1006 -1.05 -7.80 15.99
N GLY A 1007 0.27 -7.89 15.95
CA GLY A 1007 1.17 -6.76 16.09
C GLY A 1007 1.32 -5.98 14.78
N LYS A 1008 1.59 -4.67 14.90
CA LYS A 1008 1.74 -3.77 13.73
C LYS A 1008 3.02 -4.03 12.92
N ASN A 1009 4.00 -4.75 13.48
CA ASN A 1009 5.31 -5.02 12.87
C ASN A 1009 5.45 -6.45 12.31
N GLY A 1010 4.34 -7.14 12.02
CA GLY A 1010 4.37 -8.44 11.35
C GLY A 1010 4.43 -9.66 12.28
N ASN A 1011 4.40 -9.46 13.60
CA ASN A 1011 4.27 -10.53 14.59
C ASN A 1011 2.79 -10.82 14.92
N SER A 1012 2.46 -12.07 15.23
CA SER A 1012 1.19 -12.44 15.85
C SER A 1012 1.36 -13.55 16.88
N PHE A 1013 0.45 -13.58 17.85
CA PHE A 1013 0.41 -14.60 18.89
C PHE A 1013 -1.02 -15.09 19.05
N GLU A 1014 -1.26 -16.40 18.97
CA GLU A 1014 -2.60 -17.00 19.07
C GLU A 1014 -2.65 -18.09 20.12
N VAL A 1015 -3.72 -18.13 20.91
CA VAL A 1015 -4.01 -19.22 21.85
C VAL A 1015 -5.32 -19.87 21.45
N ASN A 1016 -5.33 -21.19 21.27
CA ASN A 1016 -6.52 -21.95 20.92
C ASN A 1016 -6.80 -23.06 21.94
N ALA A 1017 -8.09 -23.32 22.17
CA ALA A 1017 -8.58 -24.58 22.70
C ALA A 1017 -9.17 -25.38 21.52
N VAL A 1018 -8.72 -26.61 21.33
CA VAL A 1018 -9.10 -27.46 20.19
C VAL A 1018 -9.78 -28.71 20.71
N TYR A 1019 -10.98 -28.97 20.20
CA TYR A 1019 -11.60 -30.29 20.25
C TYR A 1019 -11.38 -30.98 18.90
N GLN A 1020 -10.96 -32.24 18.92
CA GLN A 1020 -10.73 -33.03 17.73
C GLN A 1020 -11.21 -34.48 17.94
N ALA A 1021 -12.07 -34.97 17.06
CA ALA A 1021 -12.48 -36.38 17.00
C ALA A 1021 -11.88 -37.02 15.75
N MET A 1022 -11.21 -38.16 15.89
CA MET A 1022 -10.54 -38.87 14.80
C MET A 1022 -10.90 -40.34 14.82
N LYS A 1023 -11.19 -40.91 13.66
CA LYS A 1023 -11.43 -42.34 13.48
C LYS A 1023 -10.61 -42.84 12.31
N VAL A 1024 -9.78 -43.84 12.55
CA VAL A 1024 -9.05 -44.55 11.50
C VAL A 1024 -9.96 -45.58 10.86
N GLN A 1025 -9.95 -45.68 9.54
CA GLN A 1025 -10.70 -46.71 8.84
C GLN A 1025 -10.04 -48.08 9.03
N ASP A 1026 -10.78 -49.03 9.61
CA ASP A 1026 -10.40 -50.45 9.65
C ASP A 1026 -10.62 -51.07 8.26
N LYS A 1027 -9.59 -50.99 7.42
CA LYS A 1027 -9.59 -51.53 6.06
C LYS A 1027 -8.52 -52.61 5.95
N ALA A 1028 -8.93 -53.81 5.53
CA ALA A 1028 -8.00 -54.92 5.28
C ALA A 1028 -6.90 -54.56 4.27
N ASN A 1029 -5.78 -55.28 4.34
CA ASN A 1029 -4.59 -55.08 3.48
C ASN A 1029 -4.03 -53.66 3.58
N ARG A 1030 -3.98 -53.11 4.80
CA ARG A 1030 -3.23 -51.88 5.13
C ARG A 1030 -2.17 -52.23 6.16
N PHE A 1031 -1.11 -51.44 6.21
CA PHE A 1031 0.01 -51.68 7.12
C PHE A 1031 -0.47 -51.74 8.58
N ILE A 1032 -1.34 -50.80 8.97
CA ILE A 1032 -1.91 -50.74 10.33
C ILE A 1032 -2.90 -51.87 10.66
N THR A 1033 -3.52 -52.52 9.67
CA THR A 1033 -4.49 -53.62 9.89
C THR A 1033 -3.85 -55.00 9.70
N SER A 1034 -2.74 -55.08 8.95
CA SER A 1034 -1.99 -56.31 8.71
C SER A 1034 -0.93 -56.56 9.78
N SER A 1035 -0.70 -55.59 10.67
CA SER A 1035 0.26 -55.67 11.78
C SER A 1035 -0.34 -54.99 13.03
N PRO A 1036 -1.32 -55.64 13.67
CA PRO A 1036 -2.15 -55.02 14.71
C PRO A 1036 -1.38 -54.59 15.97
N ASP A 1037 -0.22 -55.18 16.24
CA ASP A 1037 0.64 -54.81 17.38
C ASP A 1037 1.37 -53.46 17.19
N LEU A 1038 1.31 -52.86 15.99
CA LEU A 1038 2.01 -51.60 15.68
C LEU A 1038 1.26 -50.35 16.13
N VAL A 1039 -0.06 -50.43 16.30
CA VAL A 1039 -0.92 -49.31 16.69
C VAL A 1039 -1.96 -49.79 17.71
N ASP A 1040 -2.32 -48.92 18.65
CA ASP A 1040 -3.42 -49.20 19.57
C ASP A 1040 -4.72 -49.37 18.77
N GLN A 1041 -5.38 -50.52 18.90
CA GLN A 1041 -6.59 -50.85 18.12
C GLN A 1041 -7.75 -49.89 18.38
N LYS A 1042 -7.73 -49.13 19.48
CA LYS A 1042 -8.75 -48.11 19.77
C LYS A 1042 -8.86 -47.04 18.68
N VAL A 1043 -7.80 -46.82 17.88
CA VAL A 1043 -7.80 -45.83 16.80
C VAL A 1043 -8.84 -46.11 15.71
N PHE A 1044 -9.35 -47.35 15.63
CA PHE A 1044 -10.42 -47.73 14.71
C PHE A 1044 -11.81 -47.26 15.18
N ASP A 1045 -11.94 -46.83 16.44
CA ASP A 1045 -13.09 -46.10 16.96
C ASP A 1045 -12.83 -44.60 17.01
N PHE A 1046 -13.87 -43.79 17.25
CA PHE A 1046 -13.69 -42.35 17.41
C PHE A 1046 -12.92 -42.04 18.68
N GLN A 1047 -11.69 -41.56 18.51
CA GLN A 1047 -10.87 -41.03 19.59
C GLN A 1047 -11.08 -39.52 19.71
N GLN A 1048 -11.34 -39.04 20.92
CA GLN A 1048 -11.65 -37.64 21.21
C GLN A 1048 -10.50 -36.97 21.95
N TYR A 1049 -10.03 -35.83 21.45
CA TYR A 1049 -8.89 -35.11 21.98
C TYR A 1049 -9.25 -33.67 22.35
N GLY A 1050 -8.76 -33.23 23.50
CA GLY A 1050 -8.67 -31.82 23.89
C GLY A 1050 -7.24 -31.33 23.76
N THR A 1051 -7.03 -30.16 23.15
CA THR A 1051 -5.71 -29.53 23.05
C THR A 1051 -5.77 -28.06 23.47
N ILE A 1052 -4.86 -27.63 24.33
CA ILE A 1052 -4.54 -26.20 24.51
C ILE A 1052 -3.24 -25.94 23.76
N LYS A 1053 -3.22 -24.98 22.84
CA LYS A 1053 -2.01 -24.61 22.09
C LYS A 1053 -1.83 -23.10 22.02
N ALA A 1054 -0.58 -22.68 21.97
CA ALA A 1054 -0.15 -21.31 21.72
C ALA A 1054 0.76 -21.29 20.50
N THR A 1055 0.52 -20.36 19.57
CA THR A 1055 1.26 -20.18 18.33
C THR A 1055 1.84 -18.77 18.29
N TYR A 1056 3.11 -18.64 17.95
CA TYR A 1056 3.78 -17.38 17.66
C TYR A 1056 4.27 -17.39 16.21
N ASP A 1057 3.94 -16.32 15.48
CA ASP A 1057 4.31 -16.11 14.10
C ASP A 1057 5.02 -14.77 13.95
N PHE A 1058 6.12 -14.75 13.21
CA PHE A 1058 6.79 -13.55 12.76
C PHE A 1058 7.28 -13.77 11.34
N GLN A 1059 6.96 -12.86 10.43
CA GLN A 1059 7.46 -12.91 9.06
C GLN A 1059 7.80 -11.51 8.56
N GLN A 1060 8.97 -11.40 7.93
CA GLN A 1060 9.40 -10.20 7.25
C GLN A 1060 10.24 -10.57 6.02
N TYR A 1061 9.71 -10.24 4.85
CA TYR A 1061 10.35 -10.46 3.56
C TYR A 1061 10.34 -9.15 2.76
N ASN A 1062 11.39 -8.91 1.98
CA ASN A 1062 11.41 -7.77 1.07
C ASN A 1062 10.38 -7.90 -0.06
N ASN A 1063 10.12 -9.13 -0.51
CA ASN A 1063 9.06 -9.51 -1.44
C ASN A 1063 8.47 -10.84 -0.97
N VAL A 1064 7.16 -10.93 -0.75
CA VAL A 1064 6.52 -12.13 -0.17
C VAL A 1064 6.52 -13.29 -1.16
N ALA A 1065 6.33 -13.01 -2.45
CA ALA A 1065 6.12 -14.05 -3.45
C ALA A 1065 7.43 -14.59 -4.05
N ASN A 1066 8.48 -13.75 -4.12
CA ASN A 1066 9.85 -14.16 -4.42
C ASN A 1066 10.88 -13.46 -3.51
N PRO A 1067 11.05 -13.93 -2.25
CA PRO A 1067 11.97 -13.28 -1.32
C PRO A 1067 13.43 -13.40 -1.76
N THR A 1068 14.12 -12.27 -1.95
CA THR A 1068 15.61 -12.24 -2.10
C THR A 1068 16.30 -11.94 -0.76
N LYS A 1069 15.58 -11.37 0.20
CA LYS A 1069 16.03 -11.10 1.57
C LYS A 1069 14.87 -11.23 2.55
N GLY A 1070 15.04 -11.99 3.63
CA GLY A 1070 14.05 -11.98 4.72
C GLY A 1070 14.17 -13.13 5.71
N PHE A 1071 13.29 -13.08 6.71
CA PHE A 1071 13.25 -13.97 7.85
C PHE A 1071 11.81 -14.31 8.23
N ALA A 1072 11.57 -15.57 8.61
CA ALA A 1072 10.33 -15.95 9.27
C ALA A 1072 10.60 -16.93 10.42
N PHE A 1073 9.79 -16.81 11.46
CA PHE A 1073 9.79 -17.68 12.62
C PHE A 1073 8.36 -18.05 12.96
N HIS A 1074 8.10 -19.35 13.04
CA HIS A 1074 6.84 -19.92 13.47
C HIS A 1074 7.11 -20.90 14.60
N ALA A 1075 6.36 -20.81 15.70
CA ALA A 1075 6.45 -21.77 16.79
C ALA A 1075 5.05 -22.06 17.35
N THR A 1076 4.69 -23.33 17.45
CA THR A 1076 3.49 -23.80 18.13
C THR A 1076 3.90 -24.69 19.29
N MET A 1077 3.47 -24.35 20.49
CA MET A 1077 3.61 -25.19 21.67
C MET A 1077 2.22 -25.55 22.20
N GLY A 1078 2.07 -26.73 22.80
CA GLY A 1078 0.78 -27.11 23.36
C GLY A 1078 0.80 -28.37 24.18
N TRP A 1079 -0.37 -28.70 24.71
CA TRP A 1079 -0.63 -29.94 25.44
C TRP A 1079 -1.91 -30.57 24.91
N ARG A 1080 -1.83 -31.83 24.52
CA ARG A 1080 -2.96 -32.62 24.03
C ARG A 1080 -3.25 -33.76 25.00
N THR A 1081 -4.52 -34.04 25.24
CA THR A 1081 -5.01 -35.19 26.00
C THR A 1081 -6.14 -35.85 25.23
N ASN A 1082 -6.20 -37.18 25.27
CA ASN A 1082 -7.44 -37.91 24.97
C ASN A 1082 -8.44 -37.62 26.11
N LEU A 1083 -9.72 -37.41 25.76
CA LEU A 1083 -10.78 -37.02 26.70
C LEU A 1083 -11.45 -38.23 27.36
N GLU A 1084 -11.26 -39.42 26.79
CA GLU A 1084 -11.74 -40.69 27.34
C GLU A 1084 -10.61 -41.41 28.10
N ASP A 1085 -9.38 -41.37 27.57
CA ASP A 1085 -8.17 -41.94 28.19
C ASP A 1085 -7.17 -40.84 28.62
N ASN A 1086 -7.34 -40.31 29.83
CA ASN A 1086 -6.49 -39.24 30.37
C ASN A 1086 -5.00 -39.60 30.50
N LYS A 1087 -4.62 -40.90 30.46
CA LYS A 1087 -3.21 -41.30 30.47
C LYS A 1087 -2.53 -41.02 29.13
N GLN A 1088 -3.31 -40.98 28.05
CA GLN A 1088 -2.87 -40.60 26.72
C GLN A 1088 -2.85 -39.07 26.58
N ASN A 1089 -1.80 -38.46 27.12
CA ASN A 1089 -1.58 -37.03 27.01
C ASN A 1089 -0.10 -36.69 26.82
N PHE A 1090 0.18 -35.65 26.05
CA PHE A 1090 1.55 -35.27 25.70
C PHE A 1090 1.68 -33.77 25.43
N PRO A 1091 2.69 -33.11 26.03
CA PRO A 1091 3.11 -31.79 25.58
C PRO A 1091 3.89 -31.87 24.26
N PHE A 1092 3.82 -30.83 23.45
CA PHE A 1092 4.53 -30.76 22.17
C PHE A 1092 5.06 -29.36 21.86
N LEU A 1093 6.08 -29.30 21.01
CA LEU A 1093 6.64 -28.08 20.42
C LEU A 1093 6.97 -28.36 18.95
N ASP A 1094 6.42 -27.54 18.07
CA ASP A 1094 6.72 -27.51 16.64
C ASP A 1094 7.27 -26.11 16.31
N ALA A 1095 8.45 -26.02 15.69
CA ALA A 1095 9.11 -24.77 15.37
C ALA A 1095 9.64 -24.78 13.94
N LYS A 1096 9.57 -23.64 13.26
CA LYS A 1096 10.11 -23.42 11.93
C LYS A 1096 10.81 -22.07 11.85
N VAL A 1097 12.04 -22.07 11.34
CA VAL A 1097 12.82 -20.86 11.04
C VAL A 1097 13.13 -20.83 9.56
N SER A 1098 12.90 -19.71 8.89
CA SER A 1098 13.12 -19.56 7.45
C SER A 1098 14.00 -18.35 7.18
N PHE A 1099 14.99 -18.49 6.31
CA PHE A 1099 15.90 -17.42 5.89
C PHE A 1099 15.96 -17.37 4.37
N ALA A 1100 16.05 -16.16 3.82
CA ALA A 1100 16.41 -15.92 2.43
C ALA A 1100 17.44 -14.78 2.37
N HIS A 1101 18.52 -14.97 1.62
CA HIS A 1101 19.52 -13.92 1.40
C HIS A 1101 20.24 -14.13 0.08
N TYR A 1102 20.40 -13.06 -0.71
CA TYR A 1102 21.18 -13.09 -1.93
C TYR A 1102 22.68 -13.33 -1.64
N LEU A 1103 23.36 -14.08 -2.50
CA LEU A 1103 24.79 -14.37 -2.38
C LEU A 1103 25.65 -13.41 -3.24
N GLU A 1104 25.03 -12.66 -4.14
CA GLU A 1104 25.71 -11.73 -5.03
C GLU A 1104 24.99 -10.38 -5.14
N ARG A 1105 25.72 -9.35 -5.60
CA ARG A 1105 25.23 -7.97 -5.68
C ARG A 1105 24.07 -7.76 -6.66
N SER A 1106 23.91 -8.64 -7.65
CA SER A 1106 22.81 -8.56 -8.62
C SER A 1106 21.48 -9.10 -8.09
N GLU A 1107 21.47 -9.64 -6.86
CA GLU A 1107 20.32 -10.30 -6.23
C GLU A 1107 19.75 -11.49 -7.03
N ARG A 1108 20.48 -12.02 -8.01
CA ARG A 1108 20.02 -13.13 -8.84
C ARG A 1108 20.26 -14.49 -8.21
N LEU A 1109 21.36 -14.65 -7.48
CA LEU A 1109 21.66 -15.89 -6.75
C LEU A 1109 21.23 -15.74 -5.29
N ILE A 1110 20.31 -16.59 -4.82
CA ILE A 1110 19.72 -16.54 -3.47
C ILE A 1110 19.90 -17.86 -2.76
N LEU A 1111 20.36 -17.81 -1.52
CA LEU A 1111 20.33 -18.93 -0.59
C LEU A 1111 19.08 -18.81 0.27
N ALA A 1112 18.18 -19.80 0.17
CA ALA A 1112 17.01 -19.90 1.02
C ALA A 1112 17.08 -21.18 1.85
N THR A 1113 16.92 -21.08 3.16
CA THR A 1113 17.00 -22.24 4.05
C THR A 1113 15.86 -22.24 5.06
N ASN A 1114 15.24 -23.40 5.28
CA ASN A 1114 14.26 -23.61 6.33
C ASN A 1114 14.77 -24.67 7.29
N PHE A 1115 14.58 -24.42 8.59
CA PHE A 1115 14.78 -25.36 9.67
C PHE A 1115 13.43 -25.69 10.27
N THR A 1116 13.07 -26.97 10.32
CA THR A 1116 11.83 -27.46 10.95
C THR A 1116 12.21 -28.40 12.08
N TYR A 1117 11.63 -28.18 13.25
CA TYR A 1117 11.81 -28.99 14.43
C TYR A 1117 10.45 -29.35 15.02
N GLN A 1118 10.24 -30.62 15.35
CA GLN A 1118 9.02 -31.07 16.04
C GLN A 1118 9.42 -31.98 17.18
N THR A 1119 8.74 -31.88 18.32
CA THR A 1119 8.98 -32.79 19.44
C THR A 1119 7.71 -33.05 20.22
N ARG A 1120 7.55 -34.29 20.69
CA ARG A 1120 6.59 -34.71 21.71
C ARG A 1120 7.38 -34.96 22.98
N LEU A 1121 7.02 -34.33 24.11
CA LEU A 1121 7.87 -34.38 25.31
C LEU A 1121 7.82 -35.75 26.02
N ASN A 1122 6.76 -36.52 25.82
CA ASN A 1122 6.63 -37.91 26.27
C ASN A 1122 6.22 -38.83 25.10
N SER A 1123 5.93 -40.10 25.39
CA SER A 1123 5.57 -41.12 24.39
C SER A 1123 4.08 -41.50 24.39
N ASN A 1124 3.23 -40.74 25.08
CA ASN A 1124 1.82 -41.09 25.27
C ASN A 1124 0.94 -40.49 24.16
N TYR A 1125 1.31 -40.73 22.90
CA TYR A 1125 0.64 -40.19 21.70
C TYR A 1125 0.36 -41.30 20.68
N ASP A 1126 -0.69 -41.15 19.87
CA ASP A 1126 -0.94 -42.05 18.72
C ASP A 1126 -0.04 -41.70 17.53
N PHE A 1127 0.20 -42.67 16.64
CA PHE A 1127 1.11 -42.51 15.51
C PHE A 1127 0.81 -41.28 14.64
N TYR A 1128 -0.46 -40.94 14.41
CA TYR A 1128 -0.90 -39.77 13.64
C TYR A 1128 -0.69 -38.43 14.37
N HIS A 1129 -0.15 -38.47 15.59
CA HIS A 1129 0.32 -37.32 16.35
C HIS A 1129 1.84 -37.28 16.48
N GLY A 1130 2.59 -38.27 15.98
CA GLY A 1130 4.05 -38.28 16.02
C GLY A 1130 4.69 -37.08 15.28
N ALA A 1131 5.97 -36.85 15.54
CA ALA A 1131 6.80 -35.94 14.76
C ALA A 1131 7.17 -36.61 13.43
N THR A 1132 6.96 -35.92 12.31
CA THR A 1132 7.11 -36.53 10.98
C THR A 1132 8.09 -35.76 10.09
N ILE A 1133 8.73 -36.47 9.16
CA ILE A 1133 9.52 -35.88 8.07
C ILE A 1133 9.12 -36.49 6.73
N GLY A 1134 9.23 -35.69 5.67
CA GLY A 1134 8.79 -36.02 4.30
C GLY A 1134 7.71 -35.06 3.78
N GLY A 1135 7.66 -34.85 2.46
CA GLY A 1135 6.66 -33.95 1.82
C GLY A 1135 7.19 -32.60 1.32
N ASN A 1136 6.31 -31.76 0.77
CA ASN A 1136 6.67 -30.59 -0.07
C ASN A 1136 7.43 -29.46 0.62
N THR A 1137 7.16 -29.21 1.90
CA THR A 1137 7.78 -28.13 2.69
C THR A 1137 8.67 -28.69 3.80
N ASN A 1138 9.11 -29.94 3.63
CA ASN A 1138 9.86 -30.75 4.58
C ASN A 1138 10.92 -31.52 3.75
N LEU A 1139 11.22 -32.78 4.02
CA LEU A 1139 12.19 -33.57 3.27
C LEU A 1139 11.64 -33.98 1.87
N ARG A 1140 11.87 -33.15 0.83
CA ARG A 1140 11.06 -33.12 -0.41
C ARG A 1140 11.12 -34.37 -1.28
N GLY A 1141 12.26 -35.07 -1.28
CA GLY A 1141 12.45 -36.30 -2.06
C GLY A 1141 11.79 -37.54 -1.44
N PHE A 1142 11.22 -37.42 -0.24
CA PHE A 1142 10.47 -38.48 0.43
C PHE A 1142 8.98 -38.15 0.43
N ARG A 1143 8.15 -39.19 0.47
CA ARG A 1143 6.70 -39.06 0.58
C ARG A 1143 6.30 -38.32 1.87
N PRO A 1144 5.16 -37.63 1.91
CA PRO A 1144 4.60 -37.09 3.15
C PRO A 1144 4.56 -38.16 4.24
N GLU A 1145 4.89 -37.78 5.48
CA GLU A 1145 4.94 -38.66 6.66
C GLU A 1145 5.79 -39.94 6.53
N ARG A 1146 6.84 -39.91 5.69
CA ARG A 1146 7.67 -41.10 5.42
C ARG A 1146 8.34 -41.69 6.67
N PHE A 1147 8.82 -40.84 7.58
CA PHE A 1147 9.35 -41.29 8.87
C PHE A 1147 8.62 -40.59 10.00
N THR A 1148 8.29 -41.35 11.05
CA THR A 1148 7.56 -40.89 12.22
C THR A 1148 8.36 -41.20 13.48
N GLY A 1149 8.43 -40.27 14.42
CA GLY A 1149 9.12 -40.47 15.70
C GLY A 1149 8.64 -39.53 16.81
N LYS A 1150 9.36 -39.50 17.93
CA LYS A 1150 9.09 -38.59 19.06
C LYS A 1150 9.59 -37.17 18.78
N THR A 1151 10.76 -37.05 18.17
CA THR A 1151 11.36 -35.77 17.77
C THR A 1151 11.75 -35.85 16.31
N SER A 1152 11.65 -34.74 15.57
CA SER A 1152 12.15 -34.62 14.22
C SER A 1152 12.88 -33.29 14.00
N PHE A 1153 13.83 -33.31 13.07
CA PHE A 1153 14.52 -32.13 12.60
C PHE A 1153 14.78 -32.27 11.11
N VAL A 1154 14.49 -31.21 10.36
CA VAL A 1154 14.75 -31.13 8.92
C VAL A 1154 15.30 -29.76 8.57
N GLN A 1155 16.35 -29.74 7.76
CA GLN A 1155 16.79 -28.56 7.04
C GLN A 1155 16.54 -28.74 5.55
N THR A 1156 15.88 -27.78 4.93
CA THR A 1156 15.74 -27.68 3.47
C THR A 1156 16.51 -26.47 2.99
N THR A 1157 17.43 -26.63 2.05
CA THR A 1157 18.22 -25.52 1.49
C THR A 1157 18.02 -25.45 -0.02
N ASP A 1158 17.71 -24.26 -0.52
CA ASP A 1158 17.63 -23.95 -1.95
C ASP A 1158 18.72 -22.95 -2.31
N LEU A 1159 19.47 -23.25 -3.38
CA LEU A 1159 20.20 -22.27 -4.15
C LEU A 1159 19.33 -21.88 -5.35
N ARG A 1160 18.74 -20.69 -5.29
CA ARG A 1160 17.83 -20.17 -6.30
C ARG A 1160 18.57 -19.23 -7.24
N PHE A 1161 18.25 -19.32 -8.51
CA PHE A 1161 18.71 -18.41 -9.54
C PHE A 1161 17.51 -17.74 -10.20
N ASN A 1162 17.37 -16.44 -9.98
CA ASN A 1162 16.43 -15.60 -10.71
C ASN A 1162 16.96 -15.43 -12.13
N ALA A 1163 16.43 -16.22 -13.06
CA ALA A 1163 16.97 -16.33 -14.42
C ALA A 1163 16.63 -15.08 -15.25
N GLY A 1164 15.45 -14.52 -15.05
CA GLY A 1164 15.04 -13.30 -15.73
C GLY A 1164 13.55 -13.03 -15.60
N GLN A 1165 13.08 -12.13 -16.45
CA GLN A 1165 11.68 -11.78 -16.58
C GLN A 1165 11.26 -11.96 -18.03
N PHE A 1166 10.09 -12.58 -18.24
CA PHE A 1166 9.41 -12.53 -19.52
C PHE A 1166 8.42 -11.38 -19.47
N THR A 1167 8.70 -10.32 -20.22
CA THR A 1167 7.80 -9.17 -20.36
C THR A 1167 6.73 -9.45 -21.41
N ALA A 1168 7.02 -10.20 -22.48
CA ALA A 1168 6.12 -10.46 -23.61
C ALA A 1168 4.81 -11.26 -23.34
N GLY A 1169 4.45 -11.55 -22.08
CA GLY A 1169 3.27 -12.35 -21.68
C GLY A 1169 2.06 -11.55 -21.15
N PHE A 1170 1.02 -12.25 -20.63
CA PHE A 1170 -0.22 -11.67 -20.06
C PHE A 1170 0.03 -10.67 -18.92
N ILE A 1171 1.07 -10.95 -18.14
CA ILE A 1171 1.59 -10.19 -17.02
C ILE A 1171 3.12 -10.42 -17.04
N PRO A 1172 3.98 -9.42 -16.77
CA PRO A 1172 5.39 -9.62 -16.48
C PRO A 1172 5.61 -10.77 -15.50
N MET A 1173 6.24 -11.83 -15.98
CA MET A 1173 6.50 -13.01 -15.19
C MET A 1173 7.98 -13.10 -14.89
N SER A 1174 8.32 -13.10 -13.61
CA SER A 1174 9.67 -13.49 -13.19
C SER A 1174 9.75 -15.01 -13.22
N TYR A 1175 10.85 -15.55 -13.70
CA TYR A 1175 11.09 -16.99 -13.67
C TYR A 1175 12.48 -17.30 -13.17
N GLY A 1176 12.61 -18.48 -12.61
CA GLY A 1176 13.88 -18.93 -12.11
C GLY A 1176 13.92 -20.43 -11.93
N VAL A 1177 15.12 -20.88 -11.62
CA VAL A 1177 15.40 -22.27 -11.29
C VAL A 1177 16.00 -22.32 -9.90
N TYR A 1178 15.93 -23.48 -9.27
CA TYR A 1178 16.65 -23.71 -8.03
C TYR A 1178 17.15 -25.14 -7.98
N ALA A 1179 18.30 -25.31 -7.33
CA ALA A 1179 18.79 -26.61 -6.89
C ALA A 1179 18.61 -26.68 -5.37
N GLY A 1180 18.08 -27.79 -4.87
CA GLY A 1180 17.79 -27.98 -3.46
C GLY A 1180 18.52 -29.17 -2.87
N PHE A 1181 18.92 -29.05 -1.61
CA PHE A 1181 19.39 -30.14 -0.77
C PHE A 1181 18.66 -30.10 0.56
N ASP A 1182 18.02 -31.22 0.89
CA ASP A 1182 17.29 -31.41 2.13
C ASP A 1182 17.97 -32.51 2.92
N TYR A 1183 18.01 -32.36 4.23
CA TYR A 1183 18.37 -33.45 5.11
C TYR A 1183 17.58 -33.40 6.41
N GLY A 1184 17.29 -34.58 6.95
CA GLY A 1184 16.41 -34.68 8.09
C GLY A 1184 16.47 -36.03 8.78
N ARG A 1185 15.93 -36.05 9.99
CA ARG A 1185 15.95 -37.22 10.85
C ARG A 1185 14.80 -37.20 11.85
N VAL A 1186 14.32 -38.39 12.21
CA VAL A 1186 13.47 -38.61 13.38
C VAL A 1186 14.24 -39.34 14.48
N TRP A 1187 13.78 -39.18 15.72
CA TRP A 1187 14.29 -39.88 16.90
C TRP A 1187 13.13 -40.45 17.70
N THR A 1188 13.29 -41.70 18.14
CA THR A 1188 12.37 -42.41 19.02
C THR A 1188 13.16 -42.97 20.23
N PRO A 1189 12.56 -43.07 21.44
CA PRO A 1189 13.21 -43.75 22.55
C PRO A 1189 13.65 -45.18 22.17
N GLN A 1190 14.80 -45.63 22.69
CA GLN A 1190 15.35 -46.99 22.48
C GLN A 1190 15.88 -47.29 21.07
N GLU A 1191 15.87 -46.31 20.16
CA GLU A 1191 16.49 -46.44 18.82
C GLU A 1191 17.98 -46.04 18.84
N SER A 1192 18.84 -46.85 18.21
CA SER A 1192 20.29 -46.63 18.10
C SER A 1192 20.77 -46.12 16.73
N SER A 1193 19.84 -45.84 15.80
CA SER A 1193 20.16 -45.33 14.46
C SER A 1193 21.03 -44.07 14.54
N SER A 1194 22.01 -43.92 13.65
CA SER A 1194 22.76 -42.67 13.46
C SER A 1194 22.44 -42.01 12.11
N LYS A 1195 21.50 -42.58 11.35
CA LYS A 1195 21.22 -42.25 9.95
C LYS A 1195 20.56 -40.89 9.79
N TRP A 1196 21.08 -40.09 8.87
CA TRP A 1196 20.42 -38.88 8.37
C TRP A 1196 19.89 -39.19 6.97
N HIS A 1197 18.64 -38.83 6.70
CA HIS A 1197 18.07 -38.97 5.37
C HIS A 1197 18.30 -37.68 4.60
N ASN A 1198 18.69 -37.81 3.34
CA ASN A 1198 18.93 -36.68 2.46
C ASN A 1198 18.15 -36.82 1.16
N ALA A 1199 17.75 -35.69 0.61
CA ALA A 1199 17.14 -35.58 -0.70
C ALA A 1199 17.79 -34.41 -1.45
N TYR A 1200 17.91 -34.53 -2.76
CA TYR A 1200 18.41 -33.45 -3.61
C TYR A 1200 17.59 -33.39 -4.87
N GLY A 1201 17.49 -32.21 -5.44
CA GLY A 1201 16.61 -32.00 -6.57
C GLY A 1201 16.75 -30.62 -7.17
N ALA A 1202 15.86 -30.35 -8.12
CA ALA A 1202 15.75 -29.06 -8.74
C ALA A 1202 14.30 -28.73 -9.04
N GLY A 1203 14.03 -27.45 -9.22
CA GLY A 1203 12.73 -26.99 -9.66
C GLY A 1203 12.82 -25.71 -10.45
N LEU A 1204 11.70 -25.39 -11.08
CA LEU A 1204 11.45 -24.14 -11.76
C LEU A 1204 10.25 -23.46 -11.12
N TRP A 1205 10.26 -22.15 -11.12
CA TRP A 1205 9.13 -21.35 -10.69
C TRP A 1205 8.90 -20.20 -11.67
N VAL A 1206 7.64 -19.80 -11.76
CA VAL A 1206 7.17 -18.65 -12.51
C VAL A 1206 6.27 -17.85 -11.58
N ASN A 1207 6.61 -16.59 -11.37
CA ASN A 1207 5.89 -15.67 -10.52
C ASN A 1207 5.27 -14.55 -11.37
N ALA A 1208 3.95 -14.40 -11.30
CA ALA A 1208 3.19 -13.33 -11.95
C ALA A 1208 2.98 -12.18 -10.95
N ILE A 1209 3.84 -11.16 -11.05
CA ILE A 1209 3.90 -9.92 -10.25
C ILE A 1209 3.38 -10.08 -8.82
N GLU A 1210 4.03 -10.94 -8.05
CA GLU A 1210 3.79 -11.13 -6.62
C GLU A 1210 2.42 -11.69 -6.22
N GLN A 1211 1.50 -11.92 -7.16
CA GLN A 1211 0.12 -12.34 -6.88
C GLN A 1211 -0.08 -13.85 -7.07
N ALA A 1212 0.69 -14.48 -7.94
CA ALA A 1212 0.61 -15.92 -8.16
C ALA A 1212 1.98 -16.54 -8.48
N THR A 1213 2.26 -17.70 -7.89
CA THR A 1213 3.48 -18.47 -8.15
C THR A 1213 3.10 -19.87 -8.63
N LEU A 1214 3.47 -20.18 -9.86
CA LEU A 1214 3.50 -21.54 -10.38
C LEU A 1214 4.87 -22.13 -10.07
N HIS A 1215 4.92 -23.30 -9.43
CA HIS A 1215 6.17 -24.00 -9.20
C HIS A 1215 6.05 -25.47 -9.61
N CYS A 1216 7.17 -25.99 -10.12
CA CYS A 1216 7.31 -27.37 -10.55
C CYS A 1216 8.68 -27.87 -10.06
N SER A 1217 8.74 -29.03 -9.41
CA SER A 1217 9.99 -29.55 -8.88
C SER A 1217 10.08 -31.06 -8.91
N TYR A 1218 11.32 -31.55 -8.95
CA TYR A 1218 11.67 -32.96 -8.88
C TYR A 1218 12.80 -33.16 -7.87
N PHE A 1219 12.56 -33.99 -6.85
CA PHE A 1219 13.55 -34.34 -5.83
C PHE A 1219 13.75 -35.85 -5.77
N TYR A 1220 15.00 -36.27 -5.72
CA TYR A 1220 15.42 -37.66 -5.60
C TYR A 1220 15.86 -37.97 -4.16
N SER A 1221 15.54 -39.18 -3.71
CA SER A 1221 16.01 -39.76 -2.45
C SER A 1221 16.30 -41.25 -2.64
N LYS A 1222 16.69 -41.95 -1.56
CA LYS A 1222 16.83 -43.42 -1.58
C LYS A 1222 15.53 -44.16 -1.92
N ASP A 1223 14.37 -43.51 -1.74
CA ASP A 1223 13.04 -44.09 -2.01
C ASP A 1223 12.55 -43.74 -3.44
N GLY A 1224 13.40 -43.10 -4.27
CA GLY A 1224 13.10 -42.72 -5.64
C GLY A 1224 12.87 -41.22 -5.86
N GLY A 1225 12.27 -40.89 -7.00
CA GLY A 1225 12.02 -39.51 -7.45
C GLY A 1225 10.59 -39.03 -7.21
N ARG A 1226 10.43 -37.75 -6.82
CA ARG A 1226 9.15 -37.14 -6.51
C ARG A 1226 8.92 -35.84 -7.28
N PHE A 1227 7.89 -35.83 -8.12
CA PHE A 1227 7.44 -34.66 -8.88
C PHE A 1227 6.31 -33.91 -8.17
N VAL A 1228 6.40 -32.58 -8.13
CA VAL A 1228 5.40 -31.70 -7.49
C VAL A 1228 5.08 -30.54 -8.42
N PHE A 1229 3.79 -30.23 -8.57
CA PHE A 1229 3.28 -29.06 -9.28
C PHE A 1229 2.27 -28.33 -8.40
N GLY A 1230 2.37 -27.00 -8.32
CA GLY A 1230 1.40 -26.19 -7.58
C GLY A 1230 1.26 -24.78 -8.14
N LEU A 1231 0.03 -24.30 -8.16
CA LEU A 1231 -0.31 -22.89 -8.38
C LEU A 1231 -0.71 -22.28 -7.03
N GLY A 1232 0.13 -21.38 -6.51
CA GLY A 1232 -0.16 -20.60 -5.32
C GLY A 1232 -0.68 -19.22 -5.71
N PHE A 1233 -1.70 -18.73 -5.01
CA PHE A 1233 -2.15 -17.33 -5.06
C PHE A 1233 -1.77 -16.66 -3.73
N GLY A 1234 -1.16 -15.48 -3.80
CA GLY A 1234 -0.46 -14.79 -2.71
C GLY A 1234 -1.28 -14.56 -1.43
N PHE A 1235 -1.25 -15.55 -0.54
CA PHE A 1235 -1.74 -15.47 0.84
C PHE A 1235 -0.86 -16.25 1.80
#